data_AF-A0A925VNF9-F1
#
_entry.id   AF-A0A925VNF9-F1
#
_cell.length_a   1.000
_cell.length_b   1.000
_cell.length_c   1.000
_cell.angle_alpha   90.00
_cell.angle_beta   90.00
_cell.angle_gamma   90.00
#
_symmetry.space_group_name_H-M   'P 1'
#
loop_
_entity.id
_entity.type
_entity.pdbx_description
1 polymer ?
#
loop_
_entity_poly.entity_id
_entity_poly.type
_entity_poly.pdbx_seq_one_letter_code
_entity_poly.pdbx_strand_id
1 'polypeptide(L)'
;MPNEPGSVLVAEIGSTTTRVTLIDVVAGEFRLVSQGEALSSVEPPQQNALAAVIEAVAQIEAATERKLLRDDQQLLMPATVERDGVDRFVAITSATGTLALVITAIASDVSAHSALRASRCTYTSVLQVVTLDDAARQQQGDERSWIERQVQTLLGLQPDAVLIAGGLEGGAEDAINRLAHIVALTAMRPVVDASGQQRQNVVLRPVIYAGNSDARPRVLEALTNHSQPLIVDNLRPSLEEERLAPARQELTRLYSERILTRLPGIGTLRRLSAAPVGTVCAAQGLMTRFLAERYERRVLTLDVGSANSAAYLAGAGKFVPAVVGNCGVGYGLSTVLEARGVERIARWLPFATTEEQLTHWLLNKLLRPAMQPTSHEDGLIELALAREVLALLIEHLRDEQPSLAYDMVLLGGATFAHAPHPGHALLALLDVLQPTGLPDDAEGADEGGGLTLDAHVDSLGLLAAAGALAPFDPDAAVTVCERDLLVNTPLAACVAALGGGRYGEPALEAELAPTRGKARQIVVAHGQIARLPLDQGARGQLTLRPAGGVRIGRNAPGAEVSTNLAEISGSALGVVIDARGRPFALPDDAAQRRSLLWEWLVALGAERGPNPFATGSFMAQSPLSAPASAPAAEPTTPHAAEVGAGEAPPTAVGQRISLDELAALDAARAQARAEPSSAAPANLENDIAKLRQTVEVPKKRGLFGRNK
;
A
#
# COMPACT_ATOMS: atom_id res chain seq x y z
N MET A 1 15.30 36.21 -19.21
CA MET A 1 15.05 35.00 -20.03
C MET A 1 13.93 34.21 -19.38
N PRO A 2 12.91 33.74 -20.11
CA PRO A 2 12.06 32.67 -19.60
C PRO A 2 12.86 31.36 -19.65
N ASN A 3 12.88 30.64 -18.51
CA ASN A 3 13.47 29.32 -18.25
C ASN A 3 14.33 28.70 -19.38
N GLU A 4 15.65 28.75 -19.23
CA GLU A 4 16.49 27.65 -19.75
C GLU A 4 16.19 26.39 -18.91
N PRO A 5 16.18 25.18 -19.52
CA PRO A 5 15.98 23.93 -18.80
C PRO A 5 17.16 23.68 -17.84
N GLY A 6 16.92 23.97 -16.56
CA GLY A 6 17.91 23.86 -15.49
C GLY A 6 17.76 22.60 -14.64
N SER A 7 18.85 22.24 -13.97
CA SER A 7 19.01 21.11 -13.07
C SER A 7 18.00 21.07 -11.92
N VAL A 8 17.57 19.87 -11.53
CA VAL A 8 16.51 19.65 -10.54
C VAL A 8 16.90 18.57 -9.54
N LEU A 9 16.72 18.86 -8.24
CA LEU A 9 16.66 17.84 -7.19
C LEU A 9 15.20 17.46 -6.91
N VAL A 10 14.86 16.17 -7.00
CA VAL A 10 13.56 15.63 -6.61
C VAL A 10 13.71 14.79 -5.35
N ALA A 11 13.12 15.25 -4.25
CA ALA A 11 13.10 14.56 -2.96
C ALA A 11 11.79 13.78 -2.77
N GLU A 12 11.92 12.46 -2.63
CA GLU A 12 10.84 11.56 -2.23
C GLU A 12 11.01 11.20 -0.74
N ILE A 13 10.10 11.70 0.10
CA ILE A 13 10.16 11.56 1.55
C ILE A 13 9.20 10.45 1.98
N GLY A 14 9.73 9.25 2.23
CA GLY A 14 9.00 8.10 2.75
C GLY A 14 9.03 7.98 4.27
N SER A 15 8.27 7.03 4.82
CA SER A 15 8.19 6.81 6.28
C SER A 15 9.43 6.15 6.87
N THR A 16 10.16 5.36 6.09
CA THR A 16 11.39 4.66 6.51
C THR A 16 12.65 5.19 5.83
N THR A 17 12.55 5.60 4.56
CA THR A 17 13.66 6.15 3.79
C THR A 17 13.24 7.43 3.05
N THR A 18 14.21 8.29 2.79
CA THR A 18 14.09 9.49 1.96
C THR A 18 15.09 9.35 0.82
N ARG A 19 14.60 9.38 -0.42
CA ARG A 19 15.41 9.33 -1.64
C ARG A 19 15.47 10.71 -2.26
N VAL A 20 16.65 11.11 -2.74
CA VAL A 20 16.82 12.33 -3.53
C VAL A 20 17.44 11.97 -4.87
N THR A 21 16.89 12.54 -5.94
CA THR A 21 17.27 12.27 -7.33
C THR A 21 17.74 13.56 -7.98
N LEU A 22 18.98 13.60 -8.49
CA LEU A 22 19.50 14.69 -9.31
C LEU A 22 19.22 14.41 -10.78
N ILE A 23 18.49 15.32 -11.42
CA ILE A 23 18.13 15.28 -12.83
C ILE A 23 18.69 16.54 -13.49
N ASP A 24 19.39 16.37 -14.61
CA ASP A 24 20.07 17.47 -15.33
C ASP A 24 20.08 17.22 -16.84
N VAL A 25 20.40 18.26 -17.62
CA VAL A 25 20.46 18.19 -19.08
C VAL A 25 21.80 17.58 -19.51
N VAL A 26 21.75 16.34 -20.00
CA VAL A 26 22.89 15.57 -20.53
C VAL A 26 22.68 15.36 -22.01
N ALA A 27 23.62 15.85 -22.83
CA ALA A 27 23.55 15.81 -24.30
C ALA A 27 22.25 16.41 -24.92
N GLY A 28 21.58 17.32 -24.21
CA GLY A 28 20.35 17.98 -24.66
C GLY A 28 19.04 17.31 -24.20
N GLU A 29 19.10 16.16 -23.54
CA GLU A 29 17.96 15.48 -22.91
C GLU A 29 18.07 15.57 -21.38
N PHE A 30 16.95 15.69 -20.66
CA PHE A 30 16.94 15.56 -19.20
C PHE A 30 17.19 14.10 -18.80
N ARG A 31 18.23 13.86 -18.01
CA ARG A 31 18.62 12.51 -17.56
C ARG A 31 18.81 12.46 -16.05
N LEU A 32 18.62 11.26 -15.50
CA LEU A 32 19.14 10.90 -14.19
C LEU A 32 20.67 11.06 -14.18
N VAL A 33 21.20 11.86 -13.24
CA VAL A 33 22.65 12.02 -13.02
C VAL A 33 23.13 11.17 -11.86
N SER A 34 22.44 11.22 -10.71
CA SER A 34 22.81 10.52 -9.48
C SER A 34 21.65 10.51 -8.49
N GLN A 35 21.71 9.62 -7.49
CA GLN A 35 20.73 9.51 -6.40
C GLN A 35 21.45 9.34 -5.06
N GLY A 36 20.81 9.80 -4.00
CA GLY A 36 21.17 9.49 -2.62
C GLY A 36 19.96 8.98 -1.85
N GLU A 37 20.18 8.15 -0.84
CA GLU A 37 19.12 7.62 0.02
C GLU A 37 19.56 7.59 1.48
N ALA A 38 18.70 8.11 2.36
CA ALA A 38 18.93 8.19 3.79
C ALA A 38 17.75 7.61 4.56
N LEU A 39 17.95 7.23 5.82
CA LEU A 39 16.85 6.89 6.72
C LEU A 39 15.97 8.13 6.93
N SER A 40 14.65 7.94 6.98
CA SER A 40 13.71 9.05 7.12
C SER A 40 13.84 9.72 8.49
N SER A 41 13.89 11.05 8.48
CA SER A 41 14.05 11.89 9.67
C SER A 41 12.76 12.57 10.12
N VAL A 42 11.60 12.06 9.69
CA VAL A 42 10.28 12.60 10.07
C VAL A 42 9.91 12.31 11.52
N GLU A 43 10.49 11.27 12.13
CA GLU A 43 10.30 10.91 13.53
C GLU A 43 11.42 11.47 14.43
N PRO A 44 11.26 11.49 15.77
CA PRO A 44 12.34 11.83 16.70
C PRO A 44 13.58 10.94 16.51
N PRO A 45 14.80 11.44 16.79
CA PRO A 45 15.09 12.70 17.48
C PRO A 45 15.08 13.96 16.60
N GLN A 46 15.19 13.85 15.27
CA GLN A 46 15.24 15.03 14.39
C GLN A 46 13.86 15.66 14.16
N GLN A 47 12.83 14.84 13.95
CA GLN A 47 11.46 15.26 13.67
C GLN A 47 11.38 16.38 12.60
N ASN A 48 12.13 16.21 11.51
CA ASN A 48 12.25 17.17 10.41
C ASN A 48 12.74 16.45 9.14
N ALA A 49 11.87 16.31 8.14
CA ALA A 49 12.16 15.64 6.88
C ALA A 49 13.38 16.20 6.13
N LEU A 50 13.71 17.48 6.32
CA LEU A 50 14.82 18.12 5.61
C LEU A 50 16.17 17.50 6.00
N ALA A 51 16.34 16.97 7.21
CA ALA A 51 17.62 16.38 7.62
C ALA A 51 18.02 15.18 6.74
N ALA A 52 17.10 14.25 6.48
CA ALA A 52 17.33 13.13 5.57
C ALA A 52 17.47 13.57 4.10
N VAL A 53 16.81 14.64 3.68
CA VAL A 53 17.01 15.24 2.35
C VAL A 53 18.44 15.77 2.20
N ILE A 54 18.95 16.50 3.19
CA ILE A 54 20.32 17.03 3.16
C ILE A 54 21.37 15.91 3.20
N GLU A 55 21.16 14.87 4.01
CA GLU A 55 22.02 13.68 4.05
C GLU A 55 22.07 12.98 2.67
N ALA A 56 20.92 12.76 2.04
CA ALA A 56 20.85 12.20 0.69
C ALA A 56 21.50 13.11 -0.37
N VAL A 57 21.38 14.44 -0.24
CA VAL A 57 22.09 15.40 -1.13
C VAL A 57 23.60 15.36 -0.92
N ALA A 58 24.08 15.18 0.32
CA ALA A 58 25.51 15.03 0.60
C ALA A 58 26.11 13.77 -0.06
N GLN A 59 25.33 12.67 -0.14
CA GLN A 59 25.72 11.49 -0.92
C GLN A 59 25.84 11.79 -2.43
N ILE A 60 24.92 12.59 -2.98
CA ILE A 60 24.98 13.02 -4.39
C ILE A 60 26.19 13.92 -4.65
N GLU A 61 26.47 14.88 -3.75
CA GLU A 61 27.66 15.75 -3.81
C GLU A 61 28.94 14.90 -3.80
N ALA A 62 29.06 13.94 -2.89
CA ALA A 62 30.19 13.02 -2.82
C ALA A 62 30.32 12.11 -4.07
N ALA A 63 29.21 11.71 -4.69
CA ALA A 63 29.20 10.84 -5.87
C ALA A 63 29.42 11.58 -7.20
N THR A 64 29.23 12.90 -7.24
CA THR A 64 29.28 13.71 -8.48
C THR A 64 30.37 14.78 -8.48
N GLU A 65 31.03 15.03 -7.35
CA GLU A 65 31.98 16.13 -7.10
C GLU A 65 31.41 17.54 -7.33
N ARG A 66 30.10 17.65 -7.56
CA ARG A 66 29.33 18.91 -7.71
C ARG A 66 28.92 19.40 -6.32
N LYS A 67 29.32 20.60 -5.92
CA LYS A 67 28.94 21.15 -4.61
C LYS A 67 27.46 21.55 -4.63
N LEU A 68 26.62 20.76 -3.97
CA LEU A 68 25.17 20.96 -3.86
C LEU A 68 24.77 21.65 -2.56
N LEU A 69 25.63 21.60 -1.54
CA LEU A 69 25.41 22.20 -0.23
C LEU A 69 26.33 23.40 0.02
N ARG A 70 25.80 24.40 0.72
CA ARG A 70 26.57 25.49 1.31
C ARG A 70 27.20 25.00 2.63
N ASP A 71 28.19 25.74 3.11
CA ASP A 71 28.93 25.41 4.34
C ASP A 71 28.02 25.40 5.61
N ASP A 72 26.82 25.98 5.52
CA ASP A 72 25.77 25.98 6.56
C ASP A 72 24.68 24.91 6.33
N GLN A 73 24.96 23.90 5.48
CA GLN A 73 24.05 22.81 5.10
C GLN A 73 22.75 23.23 4.38
N GLN A 74 22.67 24.46 3.86
CA GLN A 74 21.58 24.85 2.97
C GLN A 74 21.85 24.41 1.52
N LEU A 75 20.80 24.10 0.76
CA LEU A 75 20.91 23.84 -0.69
C LEU A 75 21.51 25.06 -1.41
N LEU A 76 22.49 24.80 -2.29
CA LEU A 76 23.06 25.82 -3.16
C LEU A 76 22.14 25.97 -4.38
N MET A 77 21.38 27.07 -4.40
CA MET A 77 20.41 27.39 -5.46
C MET A 77 20.44 28.91 -5.75
N PRO A 78 20.26 29.36 -7.01
CA PRO A 78 20.26 28.56 -8.25
C PRO A 78 21.65 27.95 -8.54
N ALA A 79 21.81 27.21 -9.64
CA ALA A 79 23.11 26.67 -10.01
C ALA A 79 24.11 27.77 -10.43
N THR A 80 25.40 27.50 -10.27
CA THR A 80 26.49 28.39 -10.70
C THR A 80 26.90 28.14 -12.16
N VAL A 81 27.73 29.02 -12.72
CA VAL A 81 28.34 28.83 -14.04
C VAL A 81 29.24 27.58 -14.09
N GLU A 82 29.80 27.18 -12.94
CA GLU A 82 30.62 25.97 -12.76
C GLU A 82 29.75 24.71 -12.53
N ARG A 83 28.42 24.84 -12.61
CA ARG A 83 27.37 23.83 -12.36
C ARG A 83 27.20 23.40 -10.90
N ASP A 84 27.90 24.01 -9.93
CA ASP A 84 27.58 23.80 -8.52
C ASP A 84 26.14 24.21 -8.20
N GLY A 85 25.50 23.54 -7.25
CA GLY A 85 24.12 23.74 -6.86
C GLY A 85 23.10 23.20 -7.86
N VAL A 86 21.82 23.53 -7.65
CA VAL A 86 20.74 23.23 -8.60
C VAL A 86 19.79 24.41 -8.82
N ASP A 87 19.10 24.41 -9.95
CA ASP A 87 18.18 25.48 -10.31
C ASP A 87 16.81 25.32 -9.64
N ARG A 88 16.36 24.07 -9.42
CA ARG A 88 15.04 23.76 -8.86
C ARG A 88 15.11 22.60 -7.85
N PHE A 89 14.18 22.64 -6.89
CA PHE A 89 13.96 21.57 -5.91
C PHE A 89 12.47 21.19 -5.91
N VAL A 90 12.16 19.90 -5.79
CA VAL A 90 10.80 19.36 -5.74
C VAL A 90 10.69 18.39 -4.58
N ALA A 91 9.60 18.43 -3.82
CA ALA A 91 9.35 17.44 -2.78
C ALA A 91 7.99 16.75 -2.97
N ILE A 92 7.99 15.42 -2.84
CA ILE A 92 6.80 14.58 -2.69
C ILE A 92 6.95 13.70 -1.45
N THR A 93 5.84 13.22 -0.88
CA THR A 93 5.90 12.39 0.34
C THR A 93 4.83 11.31 0.43
N SER A 94 5.16 10.24 1.15
CA SER A 94 4.23 9.22 1.67
C SER A 94 4.27 9.13 3.21
N ALA A 95 5.02 10.03 3.87
CA ALA A 95 5.44 9.94 5.27
C ALA A 95 4.57 10.71 6.27
N THR A 96 3.41 11.25 5.86
CA THR A 96 2.62 12.17 6.70
C THR A 96 1.53 11.50 7.55
N GLY A 97 1.46 10.17 7.53
CA GLY A 97 0.35 9.42 8.11
C GLY A 97 -0.86 9.36 7.17
N THR A 98 -2.05 9.15 7.73
CA THR A 98 -3.28 8.90 6.98
C THR A 98 -4.40 9.87 7.37
N LEU A 99 -5.34 10.10 6.44
CA LEU A 99 -6.62 10.74 6.73
C LEU A 99 -7.50 9.74 7.49
N ALA A 100 -7.79 9.99 8.76
CA ALA A 100 -8.69 9.14 9.54
C ALA A 100 -10.16 9.40 9.17
N LEU A 101 -10.81 8.45 8.50
CA LEU A 101 -12.17 8.59 7.96
C LEU A 101 -13.17 7.70 8.71
N VAL A 102 -14.34 8.27 9.04
CA VAL A 102 -15.54 7.47 9.36
C VAL A 102 -16.48 7.51 8.17
N ILE A 103 -17.03 6.36 7.79
CA ILE A 103 -18.05 6.25 6.76
C ILE A 103 -19.40 5.97 7.42
N THR A 104 -20.42 6.72 7.04
CA THR A 104 -21.83 6.46 7.40
C THR A 104 -22.66 6.30 6.14
N ALA A 105 -23.51 5.29 6.08
CA ALA A 105 -24.23 4.90 4.86
C ALA A 105 -25.64 4.39 5.14
N ILE A 106 -26.55 4.46 4.17
CA ILE A 106 -27.90 3.87 4.34
C ILE A 106 -27.83 2.34 4.35
N ALA A 107 -27.08 1.74 3.42
CA ALA A 107 -27.04 0.29 3.21
C ALA A 107 -25.60 -0.23 3.15
N SER A 108 -25.33 -1.37 3.78
CA SER A 108 -24.01 -2.04 3.73
C SER A 108 -23.62 -2.42 2.30
N ASP A 109 -24.55 -3.07 1.60
CA ASP A 109 -24.19 -3.82 0.39
C ASP A 109 -24.07 -2.94 -0.86
N VAL A 110 -24.46 -1.65 -0.77
CA VAL A 110 -24.44 -0.69 -1.88
C VAL A 110 -23.73 0.61 -1.48
N SER A 111 -24.33 1.41 -0.60
CA SER A 111 -23.83 2.77 -0.31
C SER A 111 -22.50 2.77 0.44
N ALA A 112 -22.28 1.81 1.35
CA ALA A 112 -21.00 1.68 2.03
C ALA A 112 -19.88 1.20 1.09
N HIS A 113 -20.16 0.25 0.19
CA HIS A 113 -19.19 -0.19 -0.83
C HIS A 113 -18.73 0.96 -1.74
N SER A 114 -19.64 1.77 -2.27
CA SER A 114 -19.28 2.96 -3.06
C SER A 114 -18.42 3.95 -2.27
N ALA A 115 -18.73 4.16 -0.98
CA ALA A 115 -17.96 5.04 -0.11
C ALA A 115 -16.55 4.50 0.20
N LEU A 116 -16.42 3.17 0.39
CA LEU A 116 -15.13 2.50 0.57
C LEU A 116 -14.25 2.58 -0.69
N ARG A 117 -14.83 2.39 -1.88
CA ARG A 117 -14.13 2.58 -3.17
C ARG A 117 -13.69 4.03 -3.36
N ALA A 118 -14.57 4.99 -3.04
CA ALA A 118 -14.22 6.41 -3.04
C ALA A 118 -13.07 6.74 -2.07
N SER A 119 -12.96 6.07 -0.91
CA SER A 119 -11.90 6.36 0.06
C SER A 119 -10.48 5.97 -0.38
N ARG A 120 -10.35 5.06 -1.37
CA ARG A 120 -9.07 4.52 -1.86
C ARG A 120 -8.34 5.40 -2.90
N CYS A 121 -8.57 6.71 -2.89
CA CYS A 121 -7.91 7.66 -3.82
C CYS A 121 -6.64 8.35 -3.24
N THR A 122 -6.44 8.26 -1.93
CA THR A 122 -5.30 8.85 -1.21
C THR A 122 -5.02 8.03 0.05
N TYR A 123 -4.05 8.42 0.87
CA TYR A 123 -3.69 7.72 2.10
C TYR A 123 -4.77 7.88 3.18
N THR A 124 -5.83 7.10 3.07
CA THR A 124 -6.99 7.09 3.97
C THR A 124 -6.96 5.84 4.86
N SER A 125 -7.28 6.00 6.14
CA SER A 125 -7.55 4.90 7.07
C SER A 125 -9.00 4.99 7.52
N VAL A 126 -9.80 3.97 7.21
CA VAL A 126 -11.23 3.93 7.57
C VAL A 126 -11.36 3.35 8.97
N LEU A 127 -11.66 4.21 9.95
CA LEU A 127 -11.76 3.83 11.37
C LEU A 127 -13.02 3.00 11.67
N GLN A 128 -14.13 3.30 10.97
CA GLN A 128 -15.42 2.66 11.17
C GLN A 128 -16.32 2.89 9.95
N VAL A 129 -17.11 1.87 9.61
CA VAL A 129 -18.28 1.98 8.74
C VAL A 129 -19.54 1.80 9.58
N VAL A 130 -20.53 2.68 9.43
CA VAL A 130 -21.83 2.60 10.13
C VAL A 130 -22.95 2.59 9.10
N THR A 131 -23.84 1.60 9.16
CA THR A 131 -24.92 1.43 8.17
C THR A 131 -26.29 1.33 8.83
N LEU A 132 -27.34 1.90 8.24
CA LEU A 132 -28.69 1.90 8.86
C LEU A 132 -29.36 0.52 8.84
N ASP A 133 -29.02 -0.34 7.87
CA ASP A 133 -29.55 -1.70 7.77
C ASP A 133 -28.96 -2.67 8.81
N ASP A 134 -27.77 -2.41 9.33
CA ASP A 134 -27.25 -3.12 10.52
C ASP A 134 -28.16 -2.91 11.76
N ALA A 135 -28.87 -1.78 11.84
CA ALA A 135 -29.85 -1.53 12.90
C ALA A 135 -31.03 -2.51 12.88
N ALA A 136 -31.40 -3.01 11.70
CA ALA A 136 -32.45 -4.00 11.53
C ALA A 136 -31.95 -5.42 11.83
N ARG A 137 -30.68 -5.71 11.54
CA ARG A 137 -30.05 -7.03 11.80
C ARG A 137 -29.81 -7.29 13.30
N GLN A 138 -29.57 -6.26 14.10
CA GLN A 138 -29.12 -6.39 15.50
C GLN A 138 -30.21 -6.22 16.58
N GLN A 139 -31.51 -6.34 16.25
CA GLN A 139 -32.62 -6.22 17.23
C GLN A 139 -32.79 -7.43 18.18
N GLN A 140 -31.85 -8.38 18.23
CA GLN A 140 -31.89 -9.53 19.13
C GLN A 140 -30.77 -9.46 20.18
N GLY A 141 -31.11 -9.10 21.42
CA GLY A 141 -30.36 -9.53 22.61
C GLY A 141 -29.60 -8.50 23.45
N ASP A 142 -29.74 -7.19 23.23
CA ASP A 142 -28.99 -6.16 24.00
C ASP A 142 -29.90 -4.98 24.39
N GLU A 143 -29.76 -4.48 25.62
CA GLU A 143 -30.64 -3.49 26.25
C GLU A 143 -30.49 -2.08 25.66
N ARG A 144 -29.35 -1.79 25.00
CA ARG A 144 -29.08 -0.47 24.40
C ARG A 144 -29.64 -0.36 23.00
N SER A 145 -30.22 0.80 22.67
CA SER A 145 -30.63 1.12 21.29
C SER A 145 -29.42 1.02 20.35
N TRP A 146 -29.62 0.56 19.12
CA TRP A 146 -28.57 0.54 18.10
C TRP A 146 -27.94 1.93 17.91
N ILE A 147 -28.76 2.99 17.94
CA ILE A 147 -28.30 4.38 17.83
C ILE A 147 -27.33 4.75 18.97
N GLU A 148 -27.57 4.26 20.20
CA GLU A 148 -26.72 4.55 21.35
C GLU A 148 -25.38 3.83 21.25
N ARG A 149 -25.39 2.59 20.74
CA ARG A 149 -24.16 1.85 20.46
C ARG A 149 -23.32 2.54 19.39
N GLN A 150 -23.92 2.97 18.27
CA GLN A 150 -23.18 3.69 17.23
C GLN A 150 -22.66 5.05 17.72
N VAL A 151 -23.48 5.85 18.41
CA VAL A 151 -23.02 7.13 18.99
C VAL A 151 -21.88 6.89 19.99
N GLN A 152 -21.97 5.88 20.85
CA GLN A 152 -20.91 5.55 21.80
C GLN A 152 -19.60 5.13 21.10
N THR A 153 -19.68 4.30 20.06
CA THR A 153 -18.52 3.93 19.24
C THR A 153 -17.89 5.17 18.60
N LEU A 154 -18.69 5.98 17.90
CA LEU A 154 -18.20 7.17 17.20
C LEU A 154 -17.65 8.26 18.14
N LEU A 155 -18.19 8.41 19.36
CA LEU A 155 -17.64 9.30 20.39
C LEU A 155 -16.26 8.86 20.89
N GLY A 156 -15.95 7.56 20.83
CA GLY A 156 -14.61 7.04 21.11
C GLY A 156 -13.59 7.42 20.03
N LEU A 157 -14.02 7.52 18.76
CA LEU A 157 -13.16 7.77 17.61
C LEU A 157 -12.73 9.25 17.50
N GLN A 158 -11.61 9.47 16.81
CA GLN A 158 -11.08 10.78 16.46
C GLN A 158 -10.86 10.89 14.95
N PRO A 159 -11.92 10.87 14.12
CA PRO A 159 -11.78 11.05 12.69
C PRO A 159 -11.32 12.47 12.34
N ASP A 160 -10.50 12.58 11.30
CA ASP A 160 -10.18 13.83 10.62
C ASP A 160 -11.35 14.31 9.74
N ALA A 161 -12.16 13.38 9.22
CA ALA A 161 -13.34 13.64 8.39
C ALA A 161 -14.40 12.53 8.52
N VAL A 162 -15.65 12.86 8.18
CA VAL A 162 -16.75 11.89 8.03
C VAL A 162 -17.26 11.93 6.59
N LEU A 163 -17.56 10.78 6.00
CA LEU A 163 -18.26 10.64 4.72
C LEU A 163 -19.67 10.10 4.96
N ILE A 164 -20.69 10.87 4.60
CA ILE A 164 -22.10 10.45 4.61
C ILE A 164 -22.50 10.10 3.17
N ALA A 165 -22.88 8.84 2.95
CA ALA A 165 -23.15 8.28 1.64
C ALA A 165 -24.56 7.67 1.52
N GLY A 166 -25.10 7.68 0.31
CA GLY A 166 -26.23 6.85 -0.07
C GLY A 166 -27.57 7.55 -0.19
N GLY A 167 -28.58 6.73 -0.49
CA GLY A 167 -29.85 7.15 -1.07
C GLY A 167 -29.66 7.44 -2.55
N LEU A 168 -30.46 6.79 -3.40
CA LEU A 168 -30.54 7.13 -4.82
C LEU A 168 -31.14 8.54 -4.99
N GLU A 169 -31.00 9.15 -6.16
CA GLU A 169 -31.72 10.40 -6.46
C GLU A 169 -33.24 10.17 -6.42
N GLY A 170 -34.01 11.09 -5.82
CA GLY A 170 -35.42 10.86 -5.50
C GLY A 170 -35.67 9.79 -4.43
N GLY A 171 -34.63 9.36 -3.71
CA GLY A 171 -34.66 8.29 -2.73
C GLY A 171 -34.90 8.76 -1.27
N ALA A 172 -34.53 7.90 -0.31
CA ALA A 172 -34.92 8.03 1.09
C ALA A 172 -34.24 9.20 1.87
N GLU A 173 -34.83 10.40 1.80
CA GLU A 173 -34.37 11.58 2.56
C GLU A 173 -34.29 11.35 4.09
N ASP A 174 -35.33 10.77 4.69
CA ASP A 174 -35.44 10.65 6.16
C ASP A 174 -34.39 9.71 6.78
N ALA A 175 -33.88 8.76 6.00
CA ALA A 175 -32.79 7.87 6.39
C ALA A 175 -31.47 8.65 6.46
N ILE A 176 -31.17 9.41 5.42
CA ILE A 176 -29.98 10.27 5.34
C ILE A 176 -30.00 11.32 6.46
N ASN A 177 -31.15 11.96 6.69
CA ASN A 177 -31.29 12.99 7.70
C ASN A 177 -30.93 12.44 9.10
N ARG A 178 -31.28 11.19 9.42
CA ARG A 178 -30.88 10.54 10.68
C ARG A 178 -29.38 10.31 10.78
N LEU A 179 -28.72 9.90 9.69
CA LEU A 179 -27.25 9.78 9.67
C LEU A 179 -26.59 11.13 9.94
N ALA A 180 -27.08 12.20 9.31
CA ALA A 180 -26.59 13.56 9.57
C ALA A 180 -26.76 13.97 11.05
N HIS A 181 -27.89 13.66 11.69
CA HIS A 181 -28.10 13.89 13.12
C HIS A 181 -27.17 13.04 14.01
N ILE A 182 -26.97 11.75 13.69
CA ILE A 182 -26.03 10.87 14.41
C ILE A 182 -24.61 11.45 14.35
N VAL A 183 -24.18 11.89 13.16
CA VAL A 183 -22.86 12.54 12.97
C VAL A 183 -22.78 13.85 13.75
N ALA A 184 -23.82 14.70 13.72
CA ALA A 184 -23.86 15.95 14.48
C ALA A 184 -23.71 15.75 16.00
N LEU A 185 -24.33 14.71 16.56
CA LEU A 185 -24.18 14.37 17.99
C LEU A 185 -22.71 14.04 18.37
N THR A 186 -21.92 13.48 17.44
CA THR A 186 -20.50 13.14 17.68
C THR A 186 -19.54 14.34 17.64
N ALA A 187 -20.02 15.52 17.24
CA ALA A 187 -19.26 16.76 17.31
C ALA A 187 -19.12 17.30 18.74
N MET A 188 -20.06 16.93 19.62
CA MET A 188 -20.12 17.39 21.01
C MET A 188 -19.20 16.53 21.89
N ARG A 189 -18.04 17.06 22.29
CA ARG A 189 -17.17 16.39 23.27
C ARG A 189 -17.25 17.08 24.63
N PRO A 190 -17.60 16.37 25.72
CA PRO A 190 -17.44 16.88 27.07
C PRO A 190 -15.95 16.96 27.40
N VAL A 191 -15.48 18.17 27.71
CA VAL A 191 -14.12 18.46 28.16
C VAL A 191 -14.22 18.96 29.59
N VAL A 192 -13.57 18.27 30.53
CA VAL A 192 -13.39 18.80 31.89
C VAL A 192 -12.26 19.82 31.84
N ASP A 193 -12.55 21.07 32.21
CA ASP A 193 -11.52 22.10 32.29
C ASP A 193 -10.66 21.97 33.55
N ALA A 194 -9.60 22.76 33.67
CA ALA A 194 -8.70 22.74 34.82
C ALA A 194 -9.36 23.16 36.15
N SER A 195 -10.61 23.64 36.14
CA SER A 195 -11.42 23.93 37.33
C SER A 195 -12.42 22.83 37.68
N GLY A 196 -12.38 21.70 36.97
CA GLY A 196 -13.30 20.57 37.17
C GLY A 196 -14.68 20.76 36.55
N GLN A 197 -14.91 21.84 35.79
CA GLN A 197 -16.19 22.07 35.13
C GLN A 197 -16.25 21.37 33.77
N GLN A 198 -17.33 20.64 33.50
CA GLN A 198 -17.61 20.12 32.17
C GLN A 198 -18.01 21.26 31.23
N ARG A 199 -17.15 21.56 30.26
CA ARG A 199 -17.47 22.39 29.09
C ARG A 199 -17.76 21.48 27.91
N GLN A 200 -18.77 21.80 27.13
CA GLN A 200 -18.94 21.19 25.81
C GLN A 200 -18.06 21.96 24.82
N ASN A 201 -17.08 21.28 24.23
CA ASN A 201 -16.30 21.86 23.14
C ASN A 201 -16.77 21.22 21.83
N VAL A 202 -17.13 22.07 20.85
CA VAL A 202 -17.62 21.61 19.55
C VAL A 202 -16.44 21.46 18.61
N VAL A 203 -16.13 20.21 18.25
CA VAL A 203 -15.06 19.94 17.27
C VAL A 203 -15.70 19.96 15.87
N LEU A 204 -15.62 21.12 15.20
CA LEU A 204 -16.11 21.32 13.84
C LEU A 204 -15.27 20.50 12.84
N ARG A 205 -15.68 19.25 12.59
CA ARG A 205 -15.03 18.34 11.64
C ARG A 205 -15.62 18.48 10.22
N PRO A 206 -14.82 18.26 9.16
CA PRO A 206 -15.30 18.03 7.81
C PRO A 206 -16.31 16.89 7.73
N VAL A 207 -17.43 17.14 7.07
CA VAL A 207 -18.43 16.11 6.75
C VAL A 207 -18.71 16.17 5.26
N ILE A 208 -18.15 15.24 4.50
CA ILE A 208 -18.45 15.09 3.07
C ILE A 208 -19.83 14.46 2.95
N TYR A 209 -20.74 15.13 2.25
CA TYR A 209 -22.05 14.60 1.91
C TYR A 209 -22.10 14.21 0.43
N ALA A 210 -22.29 12.93 0.17
CA ALA A 210 -22.26 12.31 -1.15
C ALA A 210 -23.45 11.35 -1.35
N GLY A 211 -24.65 11.82 -1.00
CA GLY A 211 -25.93 11.11 -1.14
C GLY A 211 -26.98 11.91 -1.90
N ASN A 212 -28.23 11.43 -1.91
CA ASN A 212 -29.40 12.02 -2.62
C ASN A 212 -29.41 13.56 -2.59
N SER A 213 -29.49 14.20 -3.75
CA SER A 213 -29.46 15.66 -3.84
C SER A 213 -30.67 16.34 -3.19
N ASP A 214 -31.84 15.70 -3.17
CA ASP A 214 -33.07 16.24 -2.55
C ASP A 214 -32.91 16.43 -1.03
N ALA A 215 -32.12 15.56 -0.38
CA ALA A 215 -31.89 15.61 1.07
C ALA A 215 -30.88 16.70 1.50
N ARG A 216 -30.15 17.32 0.55
CA ARG A 216 -29.09 18.31 0.83
C ARG A 216 -29.53 19.42 1.81
N PRO A 217 -30.73 20.05 1.70
CA PRO A 217 -31.13 21.12 2.62
C PRO A 217 -31.27 20.65 4.07
N ARG A 218 -31.91 19.48 4.29
CA ARG A 218 -32.10 18.90 5.64
C ARG A 218 -30.78 18.43 6.25
N VAL A 219 -29.89 17.85 5.44
CA VAL A 219 -28.55 17.45 5.88
C VAL A 219 -27.72 18.67 6.28
N LEU A 220 -27.75 19.74 5.50
CA LEU A 220 -27.09 21.01 5.85
C LEU A 220 -27.65 21.59 7.16
N GLU A 221 -28.98 21.61 7.33
CA GLU A 221 -29.63 22.04 8.57
C GLU A 221 -29.15 21.25 9.79
N ALA A 222 -29.17 19.91 9.71
CA ALA A 222 -28.73 19.01 10.78
C ALA A 222 -27.22 19.13 11.13
N LEU A 223 -26.38 19.44 10.13
CA LEU A 223 -24.93 19.53 10.27
C LEU A 223 -24.42 20.93 10.65
N THR A 224 -25.24 21.97 10.46
CA THR A 224 -24.90 23.38 10.75
C THR A 224 -24.65 23.56 12.26
N ASN A 225 -23.69 24.43 12.61
CA ASN A 225 -23.17 24.64 13.99
C ASN A 225 -22.46 23.44 14.63
N HIS A 226 -22.60 22.22 14.11
CA HIS A 226 -21.96 21.01 14.63
C HIS A 226 -20.76 20.55 13.78
N SER A 227 -20.68 20.93 12.51
CA SER A 227 -19.65 20.44 11.59
C SER A 227 -19.32 21.41 10.46
N GLN A 228 -18.43 21.01 9.56
CA GLN A 228 -18.09 21.71 8.32
C GLN A 228 -18.58 20.86 7.13
N PRO A 229 -19.84 21.03 6.68
CA PRO A 229 -20.40 20.23 5.60
C PRO A 229 -19.77 20.58 4.24
N LEU A 230 -19.47 19.55 3.46
CA LEU A 230 -18.82 19.61 2.15
C LEU A 230 -19.68 18.80 1.19
N ILE A 231 -20.45 19.49 0.34
CA ILE A 231 -21.42 18.85 -0.55
C ILE A 231 -20.73 18.45 -1.86
N VAL A 232 -20.81 17.16 -2.21
CA VAL A 232 -20.40 16.63 -3.52
C VAL A 232 -21.58 15.94 -4.20
N ASP A 233 -21.38 15.46 -5.42
CA ASP A 233 -22.38 14.64 -6.10
C ASP A 233 -22.54 13.26 -5.45
N ASN A 234 -23.72 12.68 -5.62
CA ASN A 234 -24.07 11.39 -5.06
C ASN A 234 -23.17 10.28 -5.63
N LEU A 235 -22.59 9.47 -4.73
CA LEU A 235 -21.76 8.32 -5.10
C LEU A 235 -22.52 7.28 -5.92
N ARG A 236 -23.83 7.14 -5.70
CA ARG A 236 -24.66 6.10 -6.32
C ARG A 236 -26.04 6.69 -6.72
N PRO A 237 -26.11 7.53 -7.78
CA PRO A 237 -27.35 8.21 -8.17
C PRO A 237 -28.48 7.24 -8.54
N SER A 238 -28.13 6.08 -9.12
CA SER A 238 -29.04 4.97 -9.43
C SER A 238 -28.38 3.64 -9.09
N LEU A 239 -29.11 2.52 -9.11
CA LEU A 239 -28.54 1.21 -8.79
C LEU A 239 -27.38 0.81 -9.71
N GLU A 240 -27.43 1.17 -10.99
CA GLU A 240 -26.41 0.80 -11.99
C GLU A 240 -25.28 1.85 -12.11
N GLU A 241 -25.51 3.09 -11.66
CA GLU A 241 -24.58 4.20 -11.85
C GLU A 241 -23.79 4.52 -10.58
N GLU A 242 -22.46 4.47 -10.67
CA GLU A 242 -21.51 4.78 -9.60
C GLU A 242 -20.60 5.96 -10.01
N ARG A 243 -20.58 7.04 -9.22
CA ARG A 243 -19.87 8.30 -9.51
C ARG A 243 -18.87 8.65 -8.41
N LEU A 244 -17.74 7.95 -8.37
CA LEU A 244 -16.75 8.09 -7.28
C LEU A 244 -15.92 9.39 -7.35
N ALA A 245 -15.72 9.96 -8.54
CA ALA A 245 -14.72 11.01 -8.76
C ALA A 245 -14.90 12.30 -7.91
N PRO A 246 -16.12 12.85 -7.69
CA PRO A 246 -16.29 14.06 -6.88
C PRO A 246 -15.91 13.87 -5.41
N ALA A 247 -16.30 12.73 -4.81
CA ALA A 247 -15.91 12.39 -3.44
C ALA A 247 -14.40 12.11 -3.32
N ARG A 248 -13.79 11.47 -4.33
CA ARG A 248 -12.35 11.24 -4.41
C ARG A 248 -11.55 12.56 -4.45
N GLN A 249 -11.98 13.50 -5.29
CA GLN A 249 -11.36 14.82 -5.38
C GLN A 249 -11.39 15.54 -4.02
N GLU A 250 -12.52 15.47 -3.32
CA GLU A 250 -12.71 16.13 -2.03
C GLU A 250 -11.91 15.47 -0.90
N LEU A 251 -11.81 14.14 -0.86
CA LEU A 251 -10.94 13.43 0.07
C LEU A 251 -9.44 13.74 -0.15
N THR A 252 -9.00 13.77 -1.42
CA THR A 252 -7.62 14.17 -1.77
C THR A 252 -7.34 15.63 -1.42
N ARG A 253 -8.32 16.53 -1.57
CA ARG A 253 -8.24 17.93 -1.14
C ARG A 253 -8.07 18.03 0.37
N LEU A 254 -8.92 17.35 1.14
CA LEU A 254 -8.82 17.31 2.61
C LEU A 254 -7.48 16.74 3.10
N TYR A 255 -6.96 15.69 2.46
CA TYR A 255 -5.64 15.15 2.77
C TYR A 255 -4.55 16.22 2.57
N SER A 256 -4.54 16.89 1.40
CA SER A 256 -3.53 17.91 1.06
C SER A 256 -3.57 19.15 1.97
N GLU A 257 -4.77 19.55 2.43
CA GLU A 257 -4.94 20.71 3.29
C GLU A 257 -4.65 20.42 4.77
N ARG A 258 -5.05 19.23 5.28
CA ARG A 258 -5.08 18.95 6.73
C ARG A 258 -4.07 17.92 7.21
N ILE A 259 -3.70 16.96 6.36
CA ILE A 259 -2.80 15.86 6.71
C ILE A 259 -1.40 16.18 6.22
N LEU A 260 -1.23 16.46 4.92
CA LEU A 260 0.06 16.80 4.31
C LEU A 260 0.77 18.00 4.97
N THR A 261 0.00 18.92 5.55
CA THR A 261 0.48 20.05 6.37
C THR A 261 1.10 19.66 7.71
N ARG A 262 0.96 18.41 8.15
CA ARG A 262 1.55 17.86 9.38
C ARG A 262 2.98 17.33 9.17
N LEU A 263 3.47 17.24 7.92
CA LEU A 263 4.80 16.69 7.63
C LEU A 263 5.88 17.50 8.37
N PRO A 264 6.69 16.87 9.25
CA PRO A 264 7.69 17.61 10.00
C PRO A 264 8.74 18.23 9.05
N GLY A 265 8.97 19.54 9.16
CA GLY A 265 9.81 20.29 8.23
C GLY A 265 9.10 20.88 6.99
N ILE A 266 7.80 20.61 6.78
CA ILE A 266 7.02 21.05 5.59
C ILE A 266 7.14 22.55 5.28
N GLY A 267 7.23 23.39 6.32
CA GLY A 267 7.34 24.85 6.15
C GLY A 267 8.60 25.26 5.39
N THR A 268 9.72 24.56 5.58
CA THR A 268 10.97 24.83 4.84
C THR A 268 10.95 24.17 3.47
N LEU A 269 10.45 22.93 3.35
CA LEU A 269 10.27 22.26 2.06
C LEU A 269 9.42 23.08 1.10
N ARG A 270 8.32 23.68 1.57
CA ARG A 270 7.45 24.59 0.78
C ARG A 270 8.12 25.90 0.37
N ARG A 271 9.18 26.36 1.05
CA ARG A 271 9.95 27.56 0.65
C ARG A 271 11.04 27.22 -0.38
N LEU A 272 11.59 26.01 -0.31
CA LEU A 272 12.61 25.53 -1.25
C LEU A 272 11.99 25.02 -2.55
N SER A 273 10.78 24.45 -2.49
CA SER A 273 10.21 23.73 -3.63
C SER A 273 9.63 24.65 -4.70
N ALA A 274 9.98 24.37 -5.97
CA ALA A 274 9.48 25.06 -7.15
C ALA A 274 8.01 24.74 -7.48
N ALA A 275 7.43 23.72 -6.85
CA ALA A 275 6.04 23.30 -6.99
C ALA A 275 5.41 23.05 -5.60
N PRO A 276 4.07 23.00 -5.47
CA PRO A 276 3.43 22.58 -4.23
C PRO A 276 3.89 21.17 -3.84
N VAL A 277 4.36 21.00 -2.60
CA VAL A 277 4.76 19.70 -2.07
C VAL A 277 3.61 18.71 -2.22
N GLY A 278 3.85 17.61 -2.93
CA GLY A 278 2.83 16.65 -3.33
C GLY A 278 2.88 15.33 -2.55
N THR A 279 2.02 14.39 -2.94
CA THR A 279 2.03 13.01 -2.45
C THR A 279 2.59 12.05 -3.50
N VAL A 280 3.37 11.05 -3.08
CA VAL A 280 3.90 9.99 -3.97
C VAL A 280 2.77 9.32 -4.76
N CYS A 281 1.63 9.03 -4.11
CA CYS A 281 0.47 8.42 -4.78
C CYS A 281 -0.13 9.26 -5.92
N ALA A 282 -0.12 10.59 -5.78
CA ALA A 282 -0.59 11.49 -6.85
C ALA A 282 0.39 11.52 -8.03
N ALA A 283 1.69 11.52 -7.75
CA ALA A 283 2.74 11.48 -8.77
C ALA A 283 2.71 10.16 -9.57
N GLN A 284 2.66 9.01 -8.88
CA GLN A 284 2.55 7.69 -9.50
C GLN A 284 1.23 7.51 -10.27
N GLY A 285 0.11 7.97 -9.72
CA GLY A 285 -1.20 7.93 -10.40
C GLY A 285 -1.22 8.75 -11.68
N LEU A 286 -0.61 9.95 -11.67
CA LEU A 286 -0.43 10.80 -12.84
C LEU A 286 0.41 10.10 -13.92
N MET A 287 1.57 9.55 -13.56
CA MET A 287 2.43 8.86 -14.53
C MET A 287 1.82 7.56 -15.05
N THR A 288 1.04 6.83 -14.24
CA THR A 288 0.33 5.62 -14.69
C THR A 288 -0.70 5.95 -15.78
N ARG A 289 -1.46 7.03 -15.60
CA ARG A 289 -2.36 7.56 -16.65
C ARG A 289 -1.60 8.02 -17.89
N PHE A 290 -0.53 8.79 -17.70
CA PHE A 290 0.31 9.24 -18.81
C PHE A 290 0.81 8.06 -19.63
N LEU A 291 1.38 7.01 -19.01
CA LEU A 291 1.88 5.82 -19.71
C LEU A 291 0.77 5.11 -20.50
N ALA A 292 -0.42 4.95 -19.91
CA ALA A 292 -1.55 4.31 -20.58
C ALA A 292 -2.05 5.11 -21.80
N GLU A 293 -2.15 6.44 -21.67
CA GLU A 293 -2.56 7.34 -22.75
C GLU A 293 -1.46 7.47 -23.84
N ARG A 294 -0.19 7.54 -23.44
CA ARG A 294 0.99 7.77 -24.30
C ARG A 294 1.34 6.59 -25.20
N TYR A 295 1.13 5.37 -24.70
CA TYR A 295 1.44 4.11 -25.39
C TYR A 295 0.19 3.37 -25.88
N GLU A 296 -1.01 3.89 -25.62
CA GLU A 296 -2.30 3.23 -25.91
C GLU A 296 -2.40 1.83 -25.27
N ARG A 297 -1.79 1.67 -24.09
CA ARG A 297 -1.64 0.41 -23.35
C ARG A 297 -2.46 0.37 -22.07
N ARG A 298 -2.63 -0.83 -21.52
CA ARG A 298 -3.26 -1.03 -20.21
C ARG A 298 -2.18 -1.23 -19.16
N VAL A 299 -1.98 -0.20 -18.34
CA VAL A 299 -0.88 -0.10 -17.39
C VAL A 299 -1.41 -0.37 -15.98
N LEU A 300 -0.77 -1.31 -15.29
CA LEU A 300 -0.99 -1.59 -13.87
C LEU A 300 0.27 -1.23 -13.06
N THR A 301 0.22 -0.12 -12.34
CA THR A 301 1.28 0.27 -11.41
C THR A 301 0.95 -0.26 -10.01
N LEU A 302 1.95 -0.81 -9.33
CA LEU A 302 1.87 -1.36 -7.97
C LEU A 302 3.02 -0.78 -7.15
N ASP A 303 2.73 -0.29 -5.95
CA ASP A 303 3.71 0.27 -5.03
C ASP A 303 3.49 -0.29 -3.62
N VAL A 304 4.54 -0.85 -3.02
CA VAL A 304 4.51 -1.40 -1.65
C VAL A 304 5.48 -0.63 -0.77
N GLY A 305 4.92 0.25 0.06
CA GLY A 305 5.67 1.02 1.05
C GLY A 305 5.68 0.36 2.43
N SER A 306 6.35 1.02 3.37
CA SER A 306 6.40 0.59 4.77
C SER A 306 5.10 0.92 5.52
N ALA A 307 4.59 2.16 5.37
CA ALA A 307 3.35 2.62 6.00
C ALA A 307 2.11 2.48 5.12
N ASN A 308 2.23 2.84 3.84
CA ASN A 308 1.13 2.94 2.88
C ASN A 308 1.53 2.21 1.60
N SER A 309 0.55 1.69 0.87
CA SER A 309 0.76 1.00 -0.42
C SER A 309 -0.35 1.38 -1.39
N ALA A 310 -0.08 1.27 -2.69
CA ALA A 310 -1.01 1.71 -3.72
C ALA A 310 -0.97 0.87 -4.98
N ALA A 311 -2.10 0.78 -5.67
CA ALA A 311 -2.18 0.27 -7.02
C ALA A 311 -2.99 1.20 -7.92
N TYR A 312 -2.65 1.23 -9.21
CA TYR A 312 -3.33 2.05 -10.21
C TYR A 312 -3.50 1.25 -11.48
N LEU A 313 -4.74 1.08 -11.93
CA LEU A 313 -5.05 0.55 -13.27
C LEU A 313 -5.44 1.71 -14.18
N ALA A 314 -4.79 1.84 -15.34
CA ALA A 314 -5.10 2.84 -16.35
C ALA A 314 -5.14 2.22 -17.76
N GLY A 315 -6.11 2.63 -18.58
CA GLY A 315 -6.23 2.18 -19.97
C GLY A 315 -7.65 2.32 -20.50
N ALA A 316 -7.81 2.43 -21.83
CA ALA A 316 -9.10 2.59 -22.50
C ALA A 316 -10.01 3.68 -21.88
N GLY A 317 -9.41 4.84 -21.55
CA GLY A 317 -10.12 5.98 -20.92
C GLY A 317 -10.52 5.78 -19.45
N LYS A 318 -10.22 4.63 -18.84
CA LYS A 318 -10.50 4.34 -17.42
C LYS A 318 -9.26 4.53 -16.54
N PHE A 319 -9.49 4.95 -15.30
CA PHE A 319 -8.49 5.03 -14.25
C PHE A 319 -9.08 4.59 -12.92
N VAL A 320 -8.49 3.57 -12.29
CA VAL A 320 -8.95 2.96 -11.05
C VAL A 320 -7.79 2.95 -10.03
N PRO A 321 -7.82 3.84 -9.01
CA PRO A 321 -6.85 3.83 -7.92
C PRO A 321 -7.31 2.92 -6.77
N ALA A 322 -6.36 2.21 -6.18
CA ALA A 322 -6.48 1.51 -4.91
C ALA A 322 -5.32 1.92 -3.99
N VAL A 323 -5.38 3.14 -3.47
CA VAL A 323 -4.45 3.67 -2.45
C VAL A 323 -4.96 3.27 -1.07
N VAL A 324 -4.12 2.64 -0.26
CA VAL A 324 -4.50 2.12 1.06
C VAL A 324 -3.57 2.68 2.13
N GLY A 325 -4.14 3.43 3.06
CA GLY A 325 -3.43 3.92 4.23
C GLY A 325 -3.18 2.82 5.26
N ASN A 326 -2.07 2.91 6.01
CA ASN A 326 -1.68 1.93 7.04
C ASN A 326 -1.60 0.48 6.52
N CYS A 327 -1.30 0.25 5.24
CA CYS A 327 -1.10 -1.06 4.64
C CYS A 327 0.29 -1.10 4.00
N GLY A 328 1.18 -1.92 4.54
CA GLY A 328 2.59 -1.95 4.12
C GLY A 328 3.44 -2.91 4.94
N VAL A 329 4.71 -3.04 4.59
CA VAL A 329 5.63 -4.05 5.15
C VAL A 329 6.26 -3.68 6.50
N GLY A 330 5.97 -2.49 7.03
CA GLY A 330 6.53 -1.98 8.28
C GLY A 330 5.48 -1.30 9.15
N TYR A 331 5.37 0.03 9.12
CA TYR A 331 4.36 0.77 9.89
C TYR A 331 2.90 0.33 9.59
N GLY A 332 2.63 -0.17 8.37
CA GLY A 332 1.32 -0.66 7.96
C GLY A 332 1.09 -2.16 8.20
N LEU A 333 1.99 -2.85 8.90
CA LEU A 333 1.98 -4.31 9.03
C LEU A 333 0.78 -4.83 9.84
N SER A 334 0.32 -4.11 10.87
CA SER A 334 -0.81 -4.55 11.71
C SER A 334 -2.08 -4.81 10.89
N THR A 335 -2.42 -3.92 9.96
CA THR A 335 -3.57 -4.06 9.04
C THR A 335 -3.44 -5.26 8.12
N VAL A 336 -2.21 -5.59 7.70
CA VAL A 336 -1.94 -6.77 6.86
C VAL A 336 -2.16 -8.04 7.68
N LEU A 337 -1.67 -8.09 8.92
CA LEU A 337 -1.88 -9.23 9.82
C LEU A 337 -3.37 -9.43 10.16
N GLU A 338 -4.10 -8.35 10.45
CA GLU A 338 -5.55 -8.38 10.68
C GLU A 338 -6.32 -8.91 9.46
N ALA A 339 -5.96 -8.49 8.25
CA ALA A 339 -6.65 -8.90 7.02
C ALA A 339 -6.23 -10.28 6.49
N ARG A 340 -5.06 -10.81 6.87
CA ARG A 340 -4.45 -11.99 6.23
C ARG A 340 -4.11 -13.16 7.16
N GLY A 341 -3.86 -12.91 8.45
CA GLY A 341 -3.26 -13.91 9.34
C GLY A 341 -1.79 -14.21 8.98
N VAL A 342 -1.13 -14.91 9.89
CA VAL A 342 0.31 -15.26 9.78
C VAL A 342 0.51 -16.43 8.81
N GLU A 343 -0.48 -17.31 8.68
CA GLU A 343 -0.49 -18.52 7.87
C GLU A 343 -0.44 -18.20 6.37
N ARG A 344 -1.10 -17.11 5.94
CA ARG A 344 -1.05 -16.63 4.55
C ARG A 344 0.30 -16.03 4.17
N ILE A 345 1.09 -15.56 5.14
CA ILE A 345 2.48 -15.18 4.92
C ILE A 345 3.34 -16.45 4.89
N ALA A 346 3.18 -17.33 5.88
CA ALA A 346 3.95 -18.56 6.04
C ALA A 346 3.89 -19.51 4.81
N ARG A 347 2.77 -19.54 4.08
CA ARG A 347 2.60 -20.40 2.90
C ARG A 347 3.60 -20.14 1.77
N TRP A 348 4.22 -18.95 1.72
CA TRP A 348 5.18 -18.55 0.69
C TRP A 348 6.64 -18.84 1.06
N LEU A 349 6.91 -19.32 2.28
CA LEU A 349 8.27 -19.59 2.74
C LEU A 349 8.77 -20.96 2.24
N PRO A 350 9.97 -21.05 1.64
CA PRO A 350 10.56 -22.32 1.19
C PRO A 350 11.24 -23.11 2.32
N PHE A 351 11.12 -22.66 3.57
CA PHE A 351 11.67 -23.27 4.78
C PHE A 351 10.59 -23.49 5.85
N ALA A 352 10.88 -24.34 6.85
CA ALA A 352 9.98 -24.57 7.96
C ALA A 352 10.17 -23.49 9.04
N THR A 353 9.07 -22.93 9.54
CA THR A 353 9.03 -21.98 10.66
C THR A 353 7.78 -22.27 11.51
N THR A 354 7.81 -21.95 12.80
CA THR A 354 6.58 -21.96 13.62
C THR A 354 5.82 -20.64 13.48
N GLU A 355 4.52 -20.68 13.74
CA GLU A 355 3.68 -19.48 13.80
C GLU A 355 4.22 -18.47 14.83
N GLU A 356 4.67 -18.95 15.99
CA GLU A 356 5.31 -18.14 17.03
C GLU A 356 6.58 -17.44 16.54
N GLN A 357 7.48 -18.18 15.87
CA GLN A 357 8.72 -17.61 15.32
C GLN A 357 8.44 -16.53 14.28
N LEU A 358 7.53 -16.80 13.35
CA LEU A 358 7.14 -15.83 12.32
C LEU A 358 6.41 -14.62 12.93
N THR A 359 5.54 -14.83 13.91
CA THR A 359 4.86 -13.75 14.65
C THR A 359 5.85 -12.87 15.39
N HIS A 360 6.82 -13.45 16.11
CA HIS A 360 7.88 -12.68 16.77
C HIS A 360 8.73 -11.87 15.78
N TRP A 361 9.03 -12.42 14.60
CA TRP A 361 9.71 -11.68 13.54
C TRP A 361 8.88 -10.47 13.07
N LEU A 362 7.61 -10.70 12.74
CA LEU A 362 6.68 -9.69 12.22
C LEU A 362 6.43 -8.57 13.25
N LEU A 363 6.26 -8.91 14.53
CA LEU A 363 6.10 -7.91 15.59
C LEU A 363 7.39 -7.11 15.84
N ASN A 364 8.58 -7.71 15.69
CA ASN A 364 9.84 -6.96 15.74
C ASN A 364 9.99 -5.99 14.55
N LYS A 365 9.57 -6.40 13.34
CA LYS A 365 9.52 -5.52 12.16
C LYS A 365 8.54 -4.36 12.35
N LEU A 366 7.35 -4.61 12.93
CA LEU A 366 6.37 -3.57 13.28
C LEU A 366 6.94 -2.54 14.28
N LEU A 367 7.68 -3.01 15.30
CA LEU A 367 8.33 -2.15 16.29
C LEU A 367 9.58 -1.42 15.76
N ARG A 368 10.19 -1.91 14.68
CA ARG A 368 11.39 -1.34 14.05
C ARG A 368 11.27 -1.35 12.51
N PRO A 369 10.40 -0.51 11.92
CA PRO A 369 10.09 -0.58 10.48
C PRO A 369 11.29 -0.38 9.55
N ALA A 370 12.32 0.35 10.01
CA ALA A 370 13.58 0.58 9.31
C ALA A 370 14.62 -0.56 9.47
N MET A 371 14.31 -1.64 10.20
CA MET A 371 15.15 -2.84 10.23
C MET A 371 15.26 -3.42 8.82
N GLN A 372 16.48 -3.61 8.34
CA GLN A 372 16.76 -4.30 7.08
C GLN A 372 16.95 -5.81 7.34
N PRO A 373 16.65 -6.68 6.34
CA PRO A 373 17.00 -8.10 6.40
C PRO A 373 18.48 -8.33 6.76
N THR A 374 18.73 -9.21 7.73
CA THR A 374 20.10 -9.56 8.19
C THR A 374 20.51 -10.97 7.77
N SER A 375 19.54 -11.82 7.46
CA SER A 375 19.67 -13.19 6.96
C SER A 375 18.93 -13.37 5.63
N HIS A 376 19.14 -14.52 4.97
CA HIS A 376 18.38 -14.87 3.77
C HIS A 376 16.90 -15.11 4.13
N GLU A 377 16.66 -15.78 5.25
CA GLU A 377 15.35 -16.06 5.81
C GLU A 377 14.55 -14.77 6.07
N ASP A 378 15.18 -13.72 6.62
CA ASP A 378 14.55 -12.40 6.80
C ASP A 378 14.05 -11.83 5.45
N GLY A 379 14.88 -11.88 4.41
CA GLY A 379 14.54 -11.36 3.08
C GLY A 379 13.39 -12.12 2.43
N LEU A 380 13.35 -13.45 2.62
CA LEU A 380 12.25 -14.30 2.18
C LEU A 380 10.95 -14.01 2.97
N ILE A 381 11.03 -13.69 4.26
CA ILE A 381 9.87 -13.25 5.06
C ILE A 381 9.34 -11.90 4.58
N GLU A 382 10.20 -10.92 4.31
CA GLU A 382 9.76 -9.63 3.74
C GLU A 382 9.10 -9.79 2.37
N LEU A 383 9.66 -10.63 1.50
CA LEU A 383 9.06 -10.93 0.20
C LEU A 383 7.75 -11.75 0.31
N ALA A 384 7.59 -12.58 1.35
CA ALA A 384 6.33 -13.28 1.62
C ALA A 384 5.25 -12.31 2.13
N LEU A 385 5.62 -11.37 2.99
CA LEU A 385 4.75 -10.30 3.48
C LEU A 385 4.34 -9.34 2.35
N ALA A 386 5.28 -8.93 1.50
CA ALA A 386 5.02 -8.03 0.37
C ALA A 386 4.04 -8.65 -0.65
N ARG A 387 4.05 -9.98 -0.86
CA ARG A 387 3.02 -10.68 -1.65
C ARG A 387 1.62 -10.50 -1.07
N GLU A 388 1.46 -10.61 0.25
CA GLU A 388 0.15 -10.44 0.87
C GLU A 388 -0.35 -8.99 0.83
N VAL A 389 0.56 -8.01 0.87
CA VAL A 389 0.24 -6.59 0.62
C VAL A 389 -0.21 -6.39 -0.83
N LEU A 390 0.57 -6.86 -1.82
CA LEU A 390 0.17 -6.82 -3.23
C LEU A 390 -1.21 -7.49 -3.45
N ALA A 391 -1.47 -8.62 -2.79
CA ALA A 391 -2.74 -9.31 -2.90
C ALA A 391 -3.91 -8.46 -2.36
N LEU A 392 -3.71 -7.68 -1.29
CA LEU A 392 -4.74 -6.75 -0.79
C LEU A 392 -5.02 -5.63 -1.80
N LEU A 393 -3.98 -5.07 -2.43
CA LEU A 393 -4.13 -4.07 -3.48
C LEU A 393 -4.91 -4.60 -4.70
N ILE A 394 -4.60 -5.82 -5.14
CA ILE A 394 -5.29 -6.47 -6.26
C ILE A 394 -6.74 -6.82 -5.91
N GLU A 395 -7.04 -7.23 -4.68
CA GLU A 395 -8.41 -7.42 -4.19
C GLU A 395 -9.19 -6.09 -4.20
N HIS A 396 -8.57 -4.99 -3.75
CA HIS A 396 -9.18 -3.66 -3.80
C HIS A 396 -9.41 -3.11 -5.22
N LEU A 397 -8.53 -3.42 -6.17
CA LEU A 397 -8.76 -3.13 -7.59
C LEU A 397 -9.90 -4.00 -8.16
N ARG A 398 -9.95 -5.29 -7.83
CA ARG A 398 -11.01 -6.22 -8.30
C ARG A 398 -12.39 -5.90 -7.72
N ASP A 399 -12.47 -5.31 -6.53
CA ASP A 399 -13.73 -4.81 -5.98
C ASP A 399 -14.36 -3.75 -6.91
N GLU A 400 -13.59 -2.74 -7.32
CA GLU A 400 -14.08 -1.68 -8.22
C GLU A 400 -14.15 -2.09 -9.70
N GLN A 401 -13.17 -2.85 -10.17
CA GLN A 401 -13.02 -3.29 -11.55
C GLN A 401 -12.75 -4.81 -11.58
N PRO A 402 -13.80 -5.66 -11.56
CA PRO A 402 -13.67 -7.12 -11.43
C PRO A 402 -12.77 -7.78 -12.50
N SER A 403 -12.83 -7.27 -13.73
CA SER A 403 -11.96 -7.70 -14.83
C SER A 403 -10.77 -6.74 -14.96
N LEU A 404 -9.61 -7.14 -14.42
CA LEU A 404 -8.37 -6.39 -14.54
C LEU A 404 -7.68 -6.71 -15.86
N ALA A 405 -7.86 -5.85 -16.87
CA ALA A 405 -7.16 -5.94 -18.14
C ALA A 405 -5.88 -5.10 -18.10
N TYR A 406 -4.71 -5.72 -18.16
CA TYR A 406 -3.40 -5.05 -18.19
C TYR A 406 -2.41 -5.83 -19.07
N ASP A 407 -1.52 -5.11 -19.73
CA ASP A 407 -0.46 -5.64 -20.60
C ASP A 407 0.92 -5.07 -20.26
N MET A 408 1.00 -3.98 -19.49
CA MET A 408 2.21 -3.44 -18.87
C MET A 408 2.03 -3.38 -17.35
N VAL A 409 3.06 -3.78 -16.59
CA VAL A 409 3.09 -3.63 -15.13
C VAL A 409 4.36 -2.93 -14.67
N LEU A 410 4.21 -1.96 -13.77
CA LEU A 410 5.33 -1.31 -13.07
C LEU A 410 5.24 -1.61 -11.58
N LEU A 411 6.30 -2.20 -11.02
CA LEU A 411 6.39 -2.55 -9.60
C LEU A 411 7.39 -1.64 -8.86
N GLY A 412 6.89 -0.77 -8.00
CA GLY A 412 7.65 0.10 -7.11
C GLY A 412 7.66 -0.38 -5.65
N GLY A 413 8.30 0.41 -4.78
CA GLY A 413 8.47 0.11 -3.36
C GLY A 413 9.82 -0.51 -3.02
N ALA A 414 10.38 -0.11 -1.86
CA ALA A 414 11.75 -0.44 -1.44
C ALA A 414 12.04 -1.95 -1.40
N THR A 415 11.09 -2.78 -0.94
CA THR A 415 11.25 -4.24 -0.86
C THR A 415 11.48 -4.91 -2.23
N PHE A 416 10.95 -4.33 -3.30
CA PHE A 416 11.17 -4.84 -4.66
C PHE A 416 12.36 -4.15 -5.35
N ALA A 417 12.55 -2.85 -5.11
CA ALA A 417 13.71 -2.10 -5.59
C ALA A 417 15.05 -2.66 -5.09
N HIS A 418 15.09 -3.13 -3.84
CA HIS A 418 16.26 -3.73 -3.20
C HIS A 418 16.16 -5.26 -3.07
N ALA A 419 15.30 -5.91 -3.85
CA ALA A 419 15.20 -7.37 -3.86
C ALA A 419 16.56 -7.99 -4.25
N PRO A 420 17.09 -9.01 -3.53
CA PRO A 420 18.44 -9.54 -3.77
C PRO A 420 18.71 -10.08 -5.18
N HIS A 421 17.65 -10.40 -5.92
CA HIS A 421 17.71 -10.78 -7.33
C HIS A 421 16.39 -10.39 -8.02
N PRO A 422 16.37 -9.94 -9.29
CA PRO A 422 15.14 -9.59 -10.00
C PRO A 422 14.09 -10.73 -10.02
N GLY A 423 14.54 -11.98 -10.05
CA GLY A 423 13.67 -13.16 -9.96
C GLY A 423 12.80 -13.22 -8.69
N HIS A 424 13.26 -12.64 -7.58
CA HIS A 424 12.45 -12.53 -6.35
C HIS A 424 11.24 -11.61 -6.54
N ALA A 425 11.47 -10.42 -7.11
CA ALA A 425 10.42 -9.45 -7.39
C ALA A 425 9.43 -9.98 -8.43
N LEU A 426 9.93 -10.62 -9.51
CA LEU A 426 9.05 -11.19 -10.53
C LEU A 426 8.20 -12.34 -9.99
N LEU A 427 8.77 -13.24 -9.18
CA LEU A 427 7.99 -14.36 -8.63
C LEU A 427 6.86 -13.83 -7.75
N ALA A 428 7.17 -12.92 -6.82
CA ALA A 428 6.18 -12.27 -5.96
C ALA A 428 5.06 -11.57 -6.76
N LEU A 429 5.42 -10.92 -7.87
CA LEU A 429 4.46 -10.29 -8.77
C LEU A 429 3.53 -11.31 -9.45
N LEU A 430 4.09 -12.36 -10.06
CA LEU A 430 3.32 -13.37 -10.80
C LEU A 430 2.46 -14.25 -9.89
N ASP A 431 2.93 -14.55 -8.67
CA ASP A 431 2.19 -15.29 -7.62
C ASP A 431 0.84 -14.61 -7.28
N VAL A 432 0.83 -13.27 -7.26
CA VAL A 432 -0.32 -12.46 -6.88
C VAL A 432 -1.19 -12.09 -8.08
N LEU A 433 -0.57 -11.61 -9.16
CA LEU A 433 -1.29 -11.18 -10.36
C LEU A 433 -2.02 -12.34 -11.05
N GLN A 434 -1.36 -13.51 -11.10
CA GLN A 434 -1.81 -14.70 -11.84
C GLN A 434 -2.31 -14.32 -13.25
N PRO A 435 -1.48 -13.67 -14.10
CA PRO A 435 -1.94 -13.12 -15.37
C PRO A 435 -2.58 -14.19 -16.25
N THR A 436 -3.68 -13.82 -16.89
CA THR A 436 -4.50 -14.67 -17.78
C THR A 436 -4.59 -14.11 -19.21
N GLY A 437 -3.76 -13.12 -19.54
CA GLY A 437 -3.85 -12.33 -20.77
C GLY A 437 -4.91 -11.23 -20.68
N LEU A 438 -5.14 -10.53 -21.79
CA LEU A 438 -6.25 -9.59 -21.91
C LEU A 438 -7.59 -10.38 -22.00
N PRO A 439 -8.64 -9.94 -21.30
CA PRO A 439 -9.95 -10.59 -21.37
C PRO A 439 -10.61 -10.36 -22.73
N ASP A 440 -11.56 -11.23 -23.10
CA ASP A 440 -12.10 -11.26 -24.46
C ASP A 440 -12.97 -10.05 -24.84
N ASP A 441 -13.45 -9.31 -23.85
CA ASP A 441 -14.18 -8.05 -23.95
C ASP A 441 -13.28 -6.79 -23.95
N ALA A 442 -11.95 -6.95 -23.92
CA ALA A 442 -11.02 -5.82 -23.96
C ALA A 442 -11.00 -5.13 -25.34
N GLU A 443 -11.73 -4.02 -25.47
CA GLU A 443 -11.72 -3.13 -26.65
C GLU A 443 -10.29 -2.70 -27.00
N GLY A 444 -9.95 -2.67 -28.30
CA GLY A 444 -8.64 -2.23 -28.78
C GLY A 444 -7.48 -3.20 -28.51
N ALA A 445 -7.77 -4.50 -28.32
CA ALA A 445 -6.74 -5.53 -28.44
C ALA A 445 -6.66 -6.00 -29.90
N ASP A 446 -5.58 -5.64 -30.60
CA ASP A 446 -5.26 -6.15 -31.95
C ASP A 446 -5.20 -7.68 -31.97
N GLU A 447 -5.26 -8.29 -33.17
CA GLU A 447 -5.19 -9.75 -33.37
C GLU A 447 -3.85 -10.42 -32.95
N GLY A 448 -2.92 -9.66 -32.35
CA GLY A 448 -1.74 -10.17 -31.62
C GLY A 448 -1.54 -9.58 -30.22
N GLY A 449 -2.42 -8.68 -29.77
CA GLY A 449 -2.28 -7.94 -28.50
C GLY A 449 -2.48 -8.83 -27.27
N GLY A 450 -1.53 -8.80 -26.34
CA GLY A 450 -1.61 -9.54 -25.07
C GLY A 450 -0.98 -10.95 -25.10
N LEU A 451 -0.02 -11.20 -25.98
CA LEU A 451 0.84 -12.39 -25.90
C LEU A 451 1.75 -12.36 -24.67
N THR A 452 2.37 -11.21 -24.41
CA THR A 452 3.23 -10.95 -23.25
C THR A 452 2.61 -9.93 -22.30
N LEU A 453 2.95 -10.09 -21.03
CA LEU A 453 2.87 -9.07 -20.00
C LEU A 453 4.27 -8.48 -19.80
N ASP A 454 4.45 -7.19 -20.08
CA ASP A 454 5.73 -6.53 -19.88
C ASP A 454 5.82 -6.04 -18.43
N ALA A 455 6.69 -6.66 -17.64
CA ALA A 455 6.93 -6.29 -16.26
C ALA A 455 8.17 -5.38 -16.14
N HIS A 456 8.07 -4.33 -15.34
CA HIS A 456 9.15 -3.44 -14.93
C HIS A 456 9.23 -3.42 -13.39
N VAL A 457 10.42 -3.17 -12.84
CA VAL A 457 10.61 -2.91 -11.40
C VAL A 457 11.31 -1.57 -11.22
N ASP A 458 10.63 -0.58 -10.65
CA ASP A 458 11.16 0.77 -10.46
C ASP A 458 12.18 0.80 -9.31
N SER A 459 13.34 0.19 -9.55
CA SER A 459 14.47 0.13 -8.63
C SER A 459 15.07 1.51 -8.34
N LEU A 460 14.85 2.46 -9.24
CA LEU A 460 15.37 3.83 -9.16
C LEU A 460 14.37 4.81 -8.52
N GLY A 461 13.08 4.47 -8.39
CA GLY A 461 12.02 5.38 -7.88
C GLY A 461 11.66 6.50 -8.86
N LEU A 462 11.93 6.30 -10.15
CA LEU A 462 11.79 7.33 -11.17
C LEU A 462 10.34 7.57 -11.60
N LEU A 463 9.42 6.65 -11.34
CA LEU A 463 8.00 6.86 -11.64
C LEU A 463 7.40 7.96 -10.76
N ALA A 464 7.74 7.94 -9.46
CA ALA A 464 7.35 8.99 -8.53
C ALA A 464 8.09 10.30 -8.83
N ALA A 465 9.39 10.24 -9.13
CA ALA A 465 10.18 11.43 -9.46
C ALA A 465 9.69 12.13 -10.74
N ALA A 466 9.40 11.39 -11.82
CA ALA A 466 8.83 11.94 -13.05
C ALA A 466 7.45 12.57 -12.80
N GLY A 467 6.59 11.93 -12.00
CA GLY A 467 5.28 12.49 -11.63
C GLY A 467 5.37 13.76 -10.80
N ALA A 468 6.46 13.97 -10.06
CA ALA A 468 6.74 15.22 -9.35
C ALA A 468 7.20 16.35 -10.28
N LEU A 469 7.92 16.04 -11.37
CA LEU A 469 8.34 17.00 -12.39
C LEU A 469 7.18 17.46 -13.28
N ALA A 470 6.27 16.54 -13.64
CA ALA A 470 5.24 16.74 -14.66
C ALA A 470 4.39 18.02 -14.53
N PRO A 471 4.02 18.53 -13.32
CA PRO A 471 3.22 19.76 -13.19
C PRO A 471 3.93 21.06 -13.62
N PHE A 472 5.26 21.07 -13.78
CA PHE A 472 6.02 22.28 -14.13
C PHE A 472 7.13 22.07 -15.18
N ASP A 473 7.59 20.83 -15.38
CA ASP A 473 8.54 20.45 -16.43
C ASP A 473 8.11 19.10 -17.06
N PRO A 474 7.11 19.12 -17.96
CA PRO A 474 6.61 17.90 -18.61
C PRO A 474 7.69 17.21 -19.45
N ASP A 475 8.55 17.98 -20.13
CA ASP A 475 9.61 17.42 -20.97
C ASP A 475 10.64 16.65 -20.13
N ALA A 476 11.03 17.17 -18.96
CA ALA A 476 11.86 16.43 -18.01
C ALA A 476 11.18 15.16 -17.51
N ALA A 477 9.89 15.24 -17.15
CA ALA A 477 9.11 14.10 -16.68
C ALA A 477 9.03 12.97 -17.72
N VAL A 478 8.68 13.31 -18.96
CA VAL A 478 8.60 12.36 -20.07
C VAL A 478 9.97 11.77 -20.37
N THR A 479 11.01 12.60 -20.47
CA THR A 479 12.35 12.13 -20.84
C THR A 479 12.91 11.17 -19.79
N VAL A 480 12.83 11.50 -18.49
CA VAL A 480 13.29 10.60 -17.41
C VAL A 480 12.46 9.32 -17.37
N CYS A 481 11.15 9.39 -17.61
CA CYS A 481 10.29 8.21 -17.65
C CYS A 481 10.63 7.28 -18.85
N GLU A 482 10.71 7.82 -20.07
CA GLU A 482 10.98 7.02 -21.27
C GLU A 482 12.46 6.54 -21.32
N ARG A 483 13.42 7.38 -20.93
CA ARG A 483 14.86 7.14 -21.12
C ARG A 483 15.58 6.50 -19.95
N ASP A 484 15.16 6.78 -18.71
CA ASP A 484 15.83 6.32 -17.50
C ASP A 484 15.03 5.28 -16.72
N LEU A 485 13.69 5.41 -16.64
CA LEU A 485 12.84 4.36 -16.06
C LEU A 485 12.67 3.20 -17.05
N LEU A 486 11.88 3.37 -18.11
CA LEU A 486 11.40 2.23 -18.93
C LEU A 486 12.54 1.46 -19.62
N VAL A 487 13.61 2.15 -20.02
CA VAL A 487 14.78 1.52 -20.67
C VAL A 487 15.66 0.75 -19.69
N ASN A 488 15.90 1.27 -18.48
CA ASN A 488 16.85 0.66 -17.53
C ASN A 488 16.22 -0.37 -16.59
N THR A 489 14.90 -0.30 -16.37
CA THR A 489 14.17 -1.14 -15.40
C THR A 489 13.30 -2.32 -15.94
N PRO A 490 13.39 -2.79 -17.21
CA PRO A 490 12.56 -3.90 -17.67
C PRO A 490 12.95 -5.19 -16.93
N LEU A 491 11.98 -5.80 -16.26
CA LEU A 491 12.15 -6.98 -15.43
C LEU A 491 12.06 -8.27 -16.25
N ALA A 492 10.96 -8.44 -17.00
CA ALA A 492 10.71 -9.60 -17.85
C ALA A 492 9.56 -9.35 -18.84
N ALA A 493 9.63 -9.96 -20.03
CA ALA A 493 8.47 -10.19 -20.87
C ALA A 493 7.84 -11.54 -20.48
N CYS A 494 6.64 -11.54 -19.91
CA CYS A 494 6.05 -12.70 -19.25
C CYS A 494 4.93 -13.33 -20.09
N VAL A 495 4.98 -14.65 -20.27
CA VAL A 495 3.95 -15.43 -20.98
C VAL A 495 3.29 -16.37 -19.98
N ALA A 496 1.96 -16.32 -19.88
CA ALA A 496 1.18 -17.26 -19.08
C ALA A 496 0.61 -18.38 -19.96
N ALA A 497 0.89 -19.64 -19.59
CA ALA A 497 0.28 -20.81 -20.22
C ALA A 497 -1.06 -21.14 -19.54
N LEU A 498 -2.15 -21.06 -20.29
CA LEU A 498 -3.51 -21.16 -19.79
C LEU A 498 -4.09 -22.53 -20.14
N GLY A 499 -4.28 -23.40 -19.16
CA GLY A 499 -4.80 -24.74 -19.37
C GLY A 499 -4.37 -25.70 -18.27
N GLY A 500 -5.06 -26.83 -18.18
CA GLY A 500 -4.73 -27.91 -17.26
C GLY A 500 -3.97 -29.05 -17.96
N GLY A 501 -3.11 -29.71 -17.21
CA GLY A 501 -2.37 -30.92 -17.57
C GLY A 501 -1.75 -31.52 -16.31
N ARG A 502 -1.18 -32.73 -16.36
CA ARG A 502 -0.57 -33.30 -15.14
C ARG A 502 0.78 -32.66 -14.89
N TYR A 503 1.13 -32.47 -13.62
CA TYR A 503 2.44 -31.94 -13.21
C TYR A 503 3.58 -32.73 -13.88
N GLY A 504 4.48 -32.03 -14.57
CA GLY A 504 5.58 -32.63 -15.32
C GLY A 504 5.27 -33.08 -16.75
N GLU A 505 4.01 -33.09 -17.21
CA GLU A 505 3.69 -33.25 -18.64
C GLU A 505 4.03 -31.95 -19.41
N PRO A 506 4.54 -32.00 -20.66
CA PRO A 506 4.84 -30.80 -21.44
C PRO A 506 3.62 -29.89 -21.64
N ALA A 507 3.73 -28.61 -21.24
CA ALA A 507 2.68 -27.61 -21.43
C ALA A 507 2.90 -26.81 -22.72
N LEU A 508 4.15 -26.42 -23.01
CA LEU A 508 4.55 -25.82 -24.27
C LEU A 508 6.04 -26.01 -24.57
N GLU A 509 6.40 -25.93 -25.84
CA GLU A 509 7.74 -25.53 -26.28
C GLU A 509 7.78 -24.02 -26.51
N ALA A 510 8.88 -23.38 -26.15
CA ALA A 510 9.16 -21.97 -26.44
C ALA A 510 10.52 -21.82 -27.11
N GLU A 511 10.56 -21.07 -28.21
CA GLU A 511 11.75 -20.75 -28.99
C GLU A 511 11.92 -19.23 -29.05
N LEU A 512 13.06 -18.72 -28.56
CA LEU A 512 13.44 -17.32 -28.69
C LEU A 512 14.61 -17.21 -29.67
N ALA A 513 14.40 -16.49 -30.78
CA ALA A 513 15.39 -16.18 -31.79
C ALA A 513 15.85 -14.71 -31.67
N PRO A 514 17.03 -14.42 -31.09
CA PRO A 514 17.57 -13.07 -31.07
C PRO A 514 17.90 -12.58 -32.48
N THR A 515 17.69 -11.29 -32.74
CA THR A 515 18.12 -10.59 -33.97
C THR A 515 19.62 -10.74 -34.27
N ARG A 516 20.43 -10.97 -33.24
CA ARG A 516 21.85 -11.31 -33.33
C ARG A 516 22.18 -12.38 -32.30
N GLY A 517 22.60 -13.56 -32.73
CA GLY A 517 22.95 -14.66 -31.85
C GLY A 517 22.42 -16.00 -32.35
N LYS A 518 22.40 -17.01 -31.47
CA LYS A 518 21.75 -18.30 -31.72
C LYS A 518 20.37 -18.30 -31.07
N ALA A 519 19.39 -18.92 -31.74
CA ALA A 519 18.11 -19.22 -31.13
C ALA A 519 18.29 -20.13 -29.90
N ARG A 520 17.38 -19.98 -28.94
CA ARG A 520 17.31 -20.76 -27.69
C ARG A 520 15.92 -21.38 -27.59
N GLN A 521 15.86 -22.66 -27.28
CA GLN A 521 14.62 -23.44 -27.25
C GLN A 521 14.52 -24.15 -25.89
N ILE A 522 13.34 -24.15 -25.29
CA ILE A 522 13.03 -24.88 -24.05
C ILE A 522 11.67 -25.56 -24.16
N VAL A 523 11.51 -26.68 -23.46
CA VAL A 523 10.20 -27.28 -23.18
C VAL A 523 9.87 -26.98 -21.72
N VAL A 524 8.68 -26.46 -21.47
CA VAL A 524 8.19 -26.10 -20.13
C VAL A 524 7.03 -27.01 -19.79
N ALA A 525 7.13 -27.71 -18.66
CA ALA A 525 6.09 -28.62 -18.20
C ALA A 525 5.03 -27.91 -17.34
N HIS A 526 3.85 -28.52 -17.24
CA HIS A 526 2.81 -28.08 -16.31
C HIS A 526 3.35 -28.08 -14.88
N GLY A 527 3.12 -26.98 -14.17
CA GLY A 527 3.65 -26.74 -12.82
C GLY A 527 4.99 -25.99 -12.78
N GLN A 528 5.66 -25.79 -13.92
CA GLN A 528 6.96 -25.12 -13.98
C GLN A 528 6.84 -23.64 -14.37
N ILE A 529 7.86 -22.87 -13.98
CA ILE A 529 8.20 -21.57 -14.55
C ILE A 529 9.60 -21.72 -15.16
N ALA A 530 9.89 -21.01 -16.26
CA ALA A 530 11.18 -21.08 -16.94
C ALA A 530 11.55 -19.75 -17.59
N ARG A 531 12.85 -19.53 -17.86
CA ARG A 531 13.35 -18.30 -18.49
C ARG A 531 14.16 -18.58 -19.77
N LEU A 532 13.92 -17.78 -20.80
CA LEU A 532 14.72 -17.66 -22.02
C LEU A 532 15.47 -16.33 -21.94
N PRO A 533 16.79 -16.32 -21.65
CA PRO A 533 17.51 -15.07 -21.43
C PRO A 533 17.62 -14.26 -22.73
N LEU A 534 17.41 -12.95 -22.62
CA LEU A 534 17.62 -11.96 -23.67
C LEU A 534 18.20 -10.70 -23.05
N ASP A 535 19.46 -10.42 -23.36
CA ASP A 535 20.22 -9.35 -22.69
C ASP A 535 19.63 -7.97 -23.02
N GLN A 536 19.64 -7.05 -22.04
CA GLN A 536 19.06 -5.71 -22.18
C GLN A 536 19.63 -4.96 -23.40
N GLY A 537 18.74 -4.30 -24.16
CA GLY A 537 19.07 -3.66 -25.43
C GLY A 537 19.13 -4.61 -26.65
N ALA A 538 19.16 -5.93 -26.45
CA ALA A 538 18.91 -6.89 -27.54
C ALA A 538 17.41 -6.96 -27.88
N ARG A 539 17.10 -7.44 -29.08
CA ARG A 539 15.73 -7.73 -29.53
C ARG A 539 15.65 -9.11 -30.17
N GLY A 540 14.48 -9.75 -30.12
CA GLY A 540 14.26 -11.08 -30.70
C GLY A 540 12.82 -11.32 -31.15
N GLN A 541 12.61 -12.47 -31.77
CA GLN A 541 11.30 -13.04 -32.06
C GLN A 541 11.05 -14.22 -31.12
N LEU A 542 9.88 -14.29 -30.51
CA LEU A 542 9.44 -15.42 -29.68
C LEU A 542 8.41 -16.24 -30.45
N THR A 543 8.58 -17.55 -30.45
CA THR A 543 7.62 -18.52 -30.98
C THR A 543 7.24 -19.51 -29.88
N LEU A 544 5.95 -19.80 -29.77
CA LEU A 544 5.35 -20.62 -28.71
C LEU A 544 4.51 -21.71 -29.34
N ARG A 545 4.78 -22.96 -28.96
CA ARG A 545 4.10 -24.17 -29.46
C ARG A 545 3.44 -24.87 -28.27
N PRO A 546 2.21 -24.45 -27.89
CA PRO A 546 1.51 -25.04 -26.76
C PRO A 546 0.99 -26.44 -27.07
N ALA A 547 0.87 -27.28 -26.04
CA ALA A 547 0.16 -28.55 -26.12
C ALA A 547 -1.33 -28.32 -26.43
N GLY A 548 -2.02 -29.33 -26.98
CA GLY A 548 -3.39 -29.19 -27.49
C GLY A 548 -4.45 -28.70 -26.47
N GLY A 549 -4.20 -28.85 -25.17
CA GLY A 549 -5.05 -28.33 -24.09
C GLY A 549 -4.62 -26.97 -23.50
N VAL A 550 -3.56 -26.37 -24.04
CA VAL A 550 -2.93 -25.14 -23.53
C VAL A 550 -3.15 -24.00 -24.50
N ARG A 551 -3.58 -22.86 -23.97
CA ARG A 551 -3.80 -21.59 -24.68
C ARG A 551 -2.76 -20.57 -24.24
N ILE A 552 -2.31 -19.72 -25.18
CA ILE A 552 -1.52 -18.53 -24.88
C ILE A 552 -2.33 -17.29 -25.26
N GLY A 553 -2.54 -16.37 -24.30
CA GLY A 553 -3.37 -15.18 -24.50
C GLY A 553 -4.78 -15.53 -25.00
N ARG A 554 -5.22 -14.87 -26.08
CA ARG A 554 -6.56 -15.06 -26.69
C ARG A 554 -6.61 -16.12 -27.80
N ASN A 555 -5.50 -16.77 -28.11
CA ASN A 555 -5.40 -17.75 -29.21
C ASN A 555 -6.20 -19.04 -28.93
N ALA A 556 -6.43 -19.85 -29.95
CA ALA A 556 -7.03 -21.17 -29.76
C ALA A 556 -6.07 -22.11 -28.98
N PRO A 557 -6.58 -23.04 -28.14
CA PRO A 557 -5.75 -24.06 -27.51
C PRO A 557 -4.95 -24.87 -28.54
N GLY A 558 -3.67 -25.11 -28.28
CA GLY A 558 -2.76 -25.81 -29.19
C GLY A 558 -2.31 -25.02 -30.43
N ALA A 559 -2.73 -23.76 -30.62
CA ALA A 559 -2.25 -22.95 -31.74
C ALA A 559 -0.80 -22.49 -31.54
N GLU A 560 0.07 -22.69 -32.53
CA GLU A 560 1.39 -22.04 -32.57
C GLU A 560 1.22 -20.53 -32.72
N VAL A 561 1.97 -19.76 -31.92
CA VAL A 561 1.92 -18.30 -31.93
C VAL A 561 3.34 -17.74 -31.97
N SER A 562 3.58 -16.77 -32.84
CA SER A 562 4.85 -16.05 -32.94
C SER A 562 4.63 -14.54 -32.85
N THR A 563 5.56 -13.84 -32.20
CA THR A 563 5.65 -12.38 -32.30
C THR A 563 6.16 -11.97 -33.67
N ASN A 564 6.09 -10.68 -33.98
CA ASN A 564 6.85 -10.11 -35.09
C ASN A 564 8.36 -10.21 -34.85
N LEU A 565 9.12 -10.04 -35.93
CA LEU A 565 10.58 -9.95 -35.88
C LEU A 565 11.02 -8.76 -35.02
N ALA A 566 11.90 -9.01 -34.06
CA ALA A 566 12.47 -8.00 -33.16
C ALA A 566 11.45 -7.27 -32.24
N GLU A 567 10.28 -7.87 -32.01
CA GLU A 567 9.24 -7.34 -31.13
C GLU A 567 9.62 -7.46 -29.64
N ILE A 568 10.10 -8.65 -29.23
CA ILE A 568 10.53 -8.87 -27.85
C ILE A 568 11.82 -8.11 -27.57
N SER A 569 11.78 -7.26 -26.54
CA SER A 569 12.94 -6.53 -26.03
C SER A 569 13.60 -7.25 -24.86
N GLY A 570 14.93 -7.19 -24.78
CA GLY A 570 15.71 -7.77 -23.69
C GLY A 570 15.53 -7.04 -22.36
N SER A 571 15.68 -7.78 -21.26
CA SER A 571 15.32 -7.36 -19.90
C SER A 571 16.18 -8.10 -18.87
N ALA A 572 16.03 -7.79 -17.58
CA ALA A 572 16.81 -8.41 -16.50
C ALA A 572 16.70 -9.95 -16.45
N LEU A 573 15.55 -10.51 -16.83
CA LEU A 573 15.31 -11.96 -16.86
C LEU A 573 15.08 -12.52 -18.28
N GLY A 574 14.91 -11.66 -19.28
CA GLY A 574 14.56 -12.01 -20.65
C GLY A 574 13.05 -12.28 -20.82
N VAL A 575 12.72 -13.40 -21.45
CA VAL A 575 11.35 -13.91 -21.54
C VAL A 575 11.13 -14.94 -20.43
N VAL A 576 10.03 -14.83 -19.70
CA VAL A 576 9.64 -15.79 -18.65
C VAL A 576 8.34 -16.48 -19.04
N ILE A 577 8.37 -17.81 -19.06
CA ILE A 577 7.23 -18.67 -19.35
C ILE A 577 6.70 -19.23 -18.03
N ASP A 578 5.47 -18.89 -17.66
CA ASP A 578 4.77 -19.38 -16.47
C ASP A 578 3.71 -20.42 -16.86
N ALA A 579 4.04 -21.70 -16.65
CA ALA A 579 3.16 -22.84 -16.87
C ALA A 579 2.64 -23.46 -15.55
N ARG A 580 2.65 -22.69 -14.45
CA ARG A 580 2.21 -23.13 -13.12
C ARG A 580 0.69 -23.30 -12.98
N GLY A 581 -0.06 -22.95 -14.03
CA GLY A 581 -1.52 -23.06 -14.10
C GLY A 581 -2.25 -21.79 -13.64
N ARG A 582 -3.53 -21.69 -14.02
CA ARG A 582 -4.48 -20.62 -13.67
C ARG A 582 -5.87 -21.25 -13.48
N PRO A 583 -6.52 -21.14 -12.30
CA PRO A 583 -6.00 -20.55 -11.07
C PRO A 583 -4.76 -21.31 -10.57
N PHE A 584 -3.85 -20.57 -9.94
CA PHE A 584 -2.66 -21.12 -9.32
C PHE A 584 -3.01 -21.71 -7.95
N ALA A 585 -2.54 -22.92 -7.66
CA ALA A 585 -2.73 -23.61 -6.39
C ALA A 585 -1.39 -24.10 -5.84
N LEU A 586 -1.11 -23.79 -4.58
CA LEU A 586 0.02 -24.36 -3.85
C LEU A 586 -0.34 -25.76 -3.33
N PRO A 587 0.60 -26.72 -3.25
CA PRO A 587 0.35 -28.00 -2.60
C PRO A 587 -0.05 -27.83 -1.13
N ASP A 588 -1.02 -28.62 -0.67
CA ASP A 588 -1.40 -28.67 0.76
C ASP A 588 -0.24 -29.21 1.62
N ASP A 589 0.44 -30.25 1.14
CA ASP A 589 1.64 -30.80 1.78
C ASP A 589 2.74 -29.74 1.87
N ALA A 590 3.17 -29.47 3.10
CA ALA A 590 4.10 -28.39 3.39
C ALA A 590 5.53 -28.68 2.89
N ALA A 591 5.94 -29.95 2.76
CA ALA A 591 7.26 -30.29 2.23
C ALA A 591 7.29 -30.14 0.70
N GLN A 592 6.26 -30.65 0.02
CA GLN A 592 6.09 -30.49 -1.43
C GLN A 592 5.99 -29.00 -1.80
N ARG A 593 5.21 -28.22 -1.05
CA ARG A 593 5.09 -26.76 -1.26
C ARG A 593 6.44 -26.04 -1.11
N ARG A 594 7.22 -26.36 -0.07
CA ARG A 594 8.56 -25.75 0.15
C ARG A 594 9.56 -26.09 -0.97
N SER A 595 9.61 -27.35 -1.41
CA SER A 595 10.45 -27.75 -2.55
C SER A 595 10.04 -27.02 -3.82
N LEU A 596 8.75 -26.95 -4.12
CA LEU A 596 8.22 -26.31 -5.32
C LEU A 596 8.49 -24.80 -5.37
N LEU A 597 8.33 -24.09 -4.23
CA LEU A 597 8.69 -22.67 -4.11
C LEU A 597 10.18 -22.45 -4.39
N TRP A 598 11.06 -23.33 -3.90
CA TRP A 598 12.49 -23.27 -4.18
C TRP A 598 12.82 -23.57 -5.64
N GLU A 599 12.19 -24.57 -6.26
CA GLU A 599 12.34 -24.88 -7.68
C GLU A 599 12.03 -23.67 -8.57
N TRP A 600 10.98 -22.90 -8.26
CA TRP A 600 10.65 -21.67 -9.00
C TRP A 600 11.66 -20.54 -8.79
N LEU A 601 12.20 -20.37 -7.58
CA LEU A 601 13.28 -19.42 -7.30
C LEU A 601 14.55 -19.77 -8.11
N VAL A 602 14.91 -21.06 -8.18
CA VAL A 602 16.03 -21.56 -8.99
C VAL A 602 15.78 -21.36 -10.48
N ALA A 603 14.56 -21.62 -10.97
CA ALA A 603 14.22 -21.45 -12.39
C ALA A 603 14.31 -19.99 -12.87
N LEU A 604 13.97 -19.03 -12.00
CA LEU A 604 14.17 -17.59 -12.25
C LEU A 604 15.60 -17.11 -11.94
N GLY A 605 16.49 -18.00 -11.50
CA GLY A 605 17.88 -17.69 -11.17
C GLY A 605 18.07 -16.88 -9.88
N ALA A 606 17.00 -16.67 -9.10
CA ALA A 606 17.06 -16.04 -7.79
C ALA A 606 17.86 -16.90 -6.80
N GLU A 607 17.64 -18.21 -6.85
CA GLU A 607 18.37 -19.19 -6.05
C GLU A 607 19.20 -20.16 -6.89
N ARG A 608 20.08 -20.93 -6.24
CA ARG A 608 20.95 -21.90 -6.91
C ARG A 608 21.07 -23.20 -6.12
N GLY A 609 20.99 -24.33 -6.84
CA GLY A 609 21.19 -25.66 -6.27
C GLY A 609 19.98 -26.18 -5.48
N PRO A 610 20.16 -27.29 -4.73
CA PRO A 610 19.09 -27.88 -3.91
C PRO A 610 18.70 -26.94 -2.77
N ASN A 611 17.46 -27.06 -2.29
CA ASN A 611 16.97 -26.28 -1.17
C ASN A 611 17.80 -26.56 0.10
N PRO A 612 18.53 -25.57 0.67
CA PRO A 612 19.35 -25.77 1.87
C PRO A 612 18.52 -26.07 3.12
N PHE A 613 17.22 -25.74 3.08
CA PHE A 613 16.24 -26.01 4.13
C PHE A 613 15.52 -27.36 3.97
N ALA A 614 15.83 -28.14 2.92
CA ALA A 614 15.31 -29.49 2.75
C ALA A 614 16.00 -30.44 3.74
N THR A 615 15.42 -30.57 4.94
CA THR A 615 15.81 -31.61 5.90
C THR A 615 15.64 -32.99 5.27
N GLY A 616 16.73 -33.77 5.26
CA GLY A 616 16.68 -35.19 4.94
C GLY A 616 15.72 -35.94 5.88
N SER A 617 15.17 -37.04 5.38
CA SER A 617 14.26 -37.98 6.05
C SER A 617 14.27 -37.94 7.57
N PHE A 618 13.10 -37.73 8.17
CA PHE A 618 12.87 -37.92 9.62
C PHE A 618 13.42 -39.28 10.07
N MET A 619 14.57 -39.30 10.75
CA MET A 619 14.82 -40.32 11.76
C MET A 619 14.13 -39.85 13.03
N ALA A 620 13.10 -40.60 13.46
CA ALA A 620 12.47 -40.37 14.74
C ALA A 620 13.53 -40.46 15.85
N GLN A 621 13.79 -39.36 16.54
CA GLN A 621 14.57 -39.41 17.78
C GLN A 621 13.74 -40.18 18.81
N SER A 622 14.27 -41.31 19.27
CA SER A 622 13.67 -42.11 20.34
C SER A 622 13.49 -41.25 21.60
N PRO A 623 12.43 -41.48 22.40
CA PRO A 623 12.16 -40.67 23.58
C PRO A 623 13.32 -40.73 24.58
N LEU A 624 13.72 -39.56 25.08
CA LEU A 624 14.77 -39.41 26.08
C LEU A 624 14.37 -40.09 27.40
N SER A 625 15.20 -41.04 27.84
CA SER A 625 15.12 -41.61 29.19
C SER A 625 15.40 -40.53 30.24
N ALA A 626 14.56 -40.46 31.28
CA ALA A 626 14.70 -39.48 32.36
C ALA A 626 15.98 -39.72 33.21
N PRO A 627 16.71 -38.67 33.61
CA PRO A 627 17.81 -38.78 34.57
C PRO A 627 17.31 -38.87 36.01
N ALA A 628 18.03 -39.62 36.84
CA ALA A 628 17.72 -39.81 38.26
C ALA A 628 18.25 -38.67 39.16
N SER A 629 17.64 -38.54 40.34
CA SER A 629 17.90 -37.51 41.36
C SER A 629 19.17 -37.74 42.19
N ALA A 630 19.92 -36.66 42.47
CA ALA A 630 20.91 -36.56 43.56
C ALA A 630 21.08 -35.08 44.00
N PRO A 631 21.62 -34.77 45.20
CA PRO A 631 21.06 -33.69 46.03
C PRO A 631 21.90 -32.40 46.16
N ALA A 632 21.33 -31.42 46.87
CA ALA A 632 21.79 -30.03 47.01
C ALA A 632 23.01 -29.83 47.93
N ALA A 633 23.69 -28.68 47.74
CA ALA A 633 24.70 -28.12 48.65
C ALA A 633 24.62 -26.58 48.68
N GLU A 634 25.05 -25.98 49.80
CA GLU A 634 24.88 -24.58 50.20
C GLU A 634 25.94 -23.59 49.65
N PRO A 635 25.71 -22.25 49.73
CA PRO A 635 26.51 -21.25 49.01
C PRO A 635 27.71 -20.71 49.79
N THR A 636 28.72 -20.22 49.07
CA THR A 636 29.83 -19.43 49.62
C THR A 636 30.05 -18.11 48.87
N THR A 637 30.50 -17.10 49.61
CA THR A 637 30.63 -15.69 49.18
C THR A 637 31.92 -15.40 48.40
N PRO A 638 31.93 -14.44 47.46
CA PRO A 638 33.14 -14.01 46.75
C PRO A 638 33.93 -12.92 47.50
N HIS A 639 35.24 -12.89 47.25
CA HIS A 639 36.21 -11.93 47.80
C HIS A 639 36.37 -10.69 46.88
N ALA A 640 36.77 -9.55 47.46
CA ALA A 640 37.06 -8.31 46.72
C ALA A 640 38.56 -8.09 46.43
N ALA A 641 38.87 -7.37 45.34
CA ALA A 641 40.11 -6.59 45.14
C ALA A 641 39.90 -5.50 44.06
N GLU A 642 40.63 -4.39 44.19
CA GLU A 642 40.55 -3.12 43.42
C GLU A 642 41.44 -3.18 42.13
N VAL A 643 41.63 -2.19 41.23
CA VAL A 643 41.71 -0.71 41.31
C VAL A 643 41.45 -0.09 39.91
N GLY A 644 40.96 1.16 39.83
CA GLY A 644 41.13 1.99 38.62
C GLY A 644 40.23 3.23 38.54
N ALA A 645 40.69 4.38 39.05
CA ALA A 645 39.92 5.63 39.04
C ALA A 645 40.35 6.61 37.91
N GLY A 646 39.37 7.32 37.35
CA GLY A 646 39.55 8.45 36.42
C GLY A 646 38.29 9.33 36.44
N GLU A 647 38.46 10.65 36.50
CA GLU A 647 37.42 11.59 36.99
C GLU A 647 37.01 12.63 35.93
N ALA A 648 35.70 12.87 35.76
CA ALA A 648 35.10 13.87 34.87
C ALA A 648 33.64 14.21 35.31
N PRO A 649 33.03 15.36 34.92
CA PRO A 649 32.13 16.13 35.80
C PRO A 649 30.63 15.74 35.79
N PRO A 650 29.82 16.29 36.73
CA PRO A 650 28.47 15.79 37.01
C PRO A 650 27.37 16.37 36.10
N THR A 651 26.37 15.54 35.79
CA THR A 651 25.05 15.96 35.30
C THR A 651 23.95 15.41 36.22
N ALA A 652 22.82 16.12 36.32
CA ALA A 652 21.86 15.95 37.40
C ALA A 652 21.14 14.59 37.38
N VAL A 653 21.13 13.90 38.53
CA VAL A 653 20.42 12.63 38.73
C VAL A 653 18.96 12.91 39.13
N GLY A 654 18.02 12.53 38.27
CA GLY A 654 16.62 12.38 38.66
C GLY A 654 16.45 11.17 39.60
N GLN A 655 15.61 11.30 40.63
CA GLN A 655 15.36 10.21 41.58
C GLN A 655 14.80 8.97 40.86
N ARG A 656 15.45 7.82 41.06
CA ARG A 656 14.90 6.53 40.64
C ARG A 656 13.82 6.11 41.64
N ILE A 657 12.59 6.08 41.18
CA ILE A 657 11.44 5.51 41.90
C ILE A 657 11.55 3.99 41.84
N SER A 658 11.26 3.30 42.94
CA SER A 658 11.28 1.82 43.01
C SER A 658 10.07 1.19 42.29
N LEU A 659 10.19 -0.09 41.93
CA LEU A 659 9.09 -0.85 41.31
C LEU A 659 7.87 -0.97 42.25
N ASP A 660 8.10 -1.06 43.56
CA ASP A 660 7.05 -1.15 44.57
C ASP A 660 6.28 0.18 44.72
N GLU A 661 6.98 1.31 44.66
CA GLU A 661 6.37 2.64 44.61
C GLU A 661 5.56 2.85 43.31
N LEU A 662 6.02 2.32 42.18
CA LEU A 662 5.29 2.35 40.91
C LEU A 662 3.98 1.55 41.01
N ALA A 663 4.04 0.34 41.58
CA ALA A 663 2.87 -0.51 41.79
C ALA A 663 1.84 0.12 42.76
N ALA A 664 2.31 0.81 43.80
CA ALA A 664 1.44 1.56 44.72
C ALA A 664 0.73 2.74 44.02
N LEU A 665 1.43 3.44 43.13
CA LEU A 665 0.89 4.53 42.30
C LEU A 665 -0.19 4.05 41.32
N ASP A 666 0.01 2.89 40.69
CA ASP A 666 -0.97 2.32 39.76
C ASP A 666 -2.18 1.70 40.49
N ALA A 667 -2.00 1.15 41.69
CA ALA A 667 -3.12 0.74 42.56
C ALA A 667 -4.01 1.94 42.97
N ALA A 668 -3.40 3.07 43.33
CA ALA A 668 -4.14 4.30 43.64
C ALA A 668 -4.89 4.86 42.41
N ARG A 669 -4.28 4.78 41.22
CA ARG A 669 -4.93 5.15 39.94
C ARG A 669 -6.06 4.20 39.54
N ALA A 670 -5.97 2.93 39.90
CA ALA A 670 -7.05 1.97 39.66
C ALA A 670 -8.27 2.25 40.55
N GLN A 671 -8.07 2.57 41.84
CA GLN A 671 -9.17 2.97 42.73
C GLN A 671 -9.84 4.29 42.28
N ALA A 672 -9.08 5.27 41.80
CA ALA A 672 -9.62 6.51 41.26
C ALA A 672 -10.45 6.36 39.96
N ARG A 673 -10.45 5.18 39.32
CA ARG A 673 -11.26 4.85 38.13
C ARG A 673 -12.57 4.12 38.44
N ALA A 674 -12.85 3.79 39.70
CA ALA A 674 -13.91 2.84 40.07
C ALA A 674 -15.25 3.47 40.50
N GLU A 675 -15.41 4.80 40.49
CA GLU A 675 -16.69 5.46 40.81
C GLU A 675 -17.51 5.76 39.54
N PRO A 676 -18.70 5.17 39.36
CA PRO A 676 -19.55 5.42 38.20
C PRO A 676 -20.41 6.68 38.40
N SER A 677 -20.05 7.79 37.74
CA SER A 677 -20.95 8.94 37.61
C SER A 677 -22.06 8.65 36.59
N SER A 678 -23.17 8.08 37.06
CA SER A 678 -24.33 7.74 36.23
C SER A 678 -25.30 8.92 36.08
N ALA A 679 -25.00 9.84 35.16
CA ALA A 679 -25.99 10.79 34.64
C ALA A 679 -25.61 11.20 33.20
N ALA A 680 -26.38 10.74 32.22
CA ALA A 680 -26.33 11.34 30.89
C ALA A 680 -26.89 12.78 30.99
N PRO A 681 -26.33 13.76 30.26
CA PRO A 681 -26.87 15.11 30.29
C PRO A 681 -28.26 15.12 29.65
N ALA A 682 -29.24 15.73 30.33
CA ALA A 682 -30.66 15.66 29.97
C ALA A 682 -31.00 16.11 28.53
N ASN A 683 -30.14 16.88 27.87
CA ASN A 683 -30.31 17.24 26.46
C ASN A 683 -30.01 16.05 25.52
N LEU A 684 -28.99 15.24 25.81
CA LEU A 684 -28.62 14.08 24.98
C LEU A 684 -29.70 13.00 25.01
N GLU A 685 -30.27 12.71 26.18
CA GLU A 685 -31.40 11.77 26.29
C GLU A 685 -32.64 12.28 25.54
N ASN A 686 -32.93 13.58 25.59
CA ASN A 686 -34.04 14.19 24.86
C ASN A 686 -33.84 14.15 23.33
N ASP A 687 -32.62 14.37 22.84
CA ASP A 687 -32.33 14.33 21.40
C ASP A 687 -32.28 12.88 20.86
N ILE A 688 -31.75 11.94 21.65
CA ILE A 688 -31.86 10.50 21.37
C ILE A 688 -33.34 10.06 21.38
N ALA A 689 -34.17 10.56 22.29
CA ALA A 689 -35.60 10.27 22.35
C ALA A 689 -36.36 10.74 21.10
N LYS A 690 -36.05 11.95 20.57
CA LYS A 690 -36.61 12.43 19.29
C LYS A 690 -36.19 11.52 18.12
N LEU A 691 -34.93 11.11 18.05
CA LEU A 691 -34.45 10.21 16.99
C LEU A 691 -35.14 8.84 17.03
N ARG A 692 -35.32 8.27 18.23
CA ARG A 692 -36.05 7.00 18.44
C ARG A 692 -37.48 7.05 17.86
N GLN A 693 -38.18 8.18 17.94
CA GLN A 693 -39.56 8.34 17.43
C GLN A 693 -39.68 8.28 15.89
N THR A 694 -38.59 8.46 15.15
CA THR A 694 -38.62 8.42 13.68
C THR A 694 -38.58 7.01 13.09
N VAL A 695 -38.24 5.99 13.87
CA VAL A 695 -38.06 4.60 13.40
C VAL A 695 -39.42 3.93 13.14
N GLU A 696 -39.96 4.09 11.93
CA GLU A 696 -41.11 3.29 11.49
C GLU A 696 -40.73 1.80 11.43
N VAL A 697 -41.54 0.96 12.08
CA VAL A 697 -41.49 -0.49 11.92
C VAL A 697 -41.98 -0.84 10.50
N PRO A 698 -41.24 -1.62 9.70
CA PRO A 698 -41.65 -1.95 8.34
C PRO A 698 -42.98 -2.71 8.35
N LYS A 699 -44.02 -2.10 7.77
CA LYS A 699 -45.34 -2.72 7.61
C LYS A 699 -45.23 -3.97 6.74
N LYS A 700 -45.37 -5.15 7.36
CA LYS A 700 -45.47 -6.44 6.65
C LYS A 700 -46.66 -6.43 5.69
N ARG A 701 -46.44 -6.07 4.42
CA ARG A 701 -47.37 -6.41 3.32
C ARG A 701 -47.22 -7.90 3.03
N GLY A 702 -48.17 -8.70 3.50
CA GLY A 702 -48.20 -10.13 3.25
C GLY A 702 -48.44 -10.42 1.77
N LEU A 703 -47.45 -11.00 1.10
CA LEU A 703 -47.71 -11.79 -0.11
C LEU A 703 -48.46 -13.05 0.31
N PHE A 704 -49.79 -13.05 0.29
CA PHE A 704 -50.66 -14.19 -0.01
C PHE A 704 -52.14 -13.75 0.00
N GLY A 705 -52.71 -13.52 -1.19
CA GLY A 705 -54.14 -13.36 -1.41
C GLY A 705 -54.58 -14.32 -2.51
N ARG A 706 -55.27 -15.41 -2.14
CA ARG A 706 -55.74 -16.44 -3.08
C ARG A 706 -57.01 -16.00 -3.81
N ASN A 707 -57.18 -16.54 -5.02
CA ASN A 707 -58.38 -16.59 -5.86
C ASN A 707 -59.72 -16.41 -5.11
N LYS A 708 -60.50 -15.41 -5.55
CA LYS A 708 -61.84 -15.62 -6.10
C LYS A 708 -62.25 -14.47 -7.00
#